data_AF-A0A7K4CSV9-F1
#
_entry.id   AF-A0A7K4CSV9-F1
#
_cell.length_a   1.000
_cell.length_b   1.000
_cell.length_c   1.000
_cell.angle_alpha   90.00
_cell.angle_beta   90.00
_cell.angle_gamma   90.00
#
_symmetry.space_group_name_H-M   'P 1'
#
loop_
_entity.id
_entity.type
_entity.pdbx_description
1 polymer ?
#
loop_
_entity_poly.entity_id
_entity_poly.type
_entity_poly.pdbx_seq_one_letter_code
_entity_poly.pdbx_strand_id
1 'polypeptide(L)'
;MESRPVRPDILILHAATPDDVKGVLAFMPDGTTRLLAGADVQGKVGITILDNKFTNEDKVNKKQFMEIMYYAWNISCYLKEIGIDDKFFVHAKGNGIVPRDSTAEPFSVSSVDELRAKVVEVRESEGERIMSYAAAAVRSLWRRAPCPIEDVPLKIQPTCGFCSFLNDCAKSLKAGGEEHPESWAIDLIPYTSVSTIQQLKDAGFHTIADVAKNIRKLPLGSTPNPIYPEITRLEMKANALLFNKEYYPAAGMVHAYSIPKFTPIAITFCIEYDQGNEIVFAAGLRFTATMPPDSPHALRFEHWCNTWGRTPGSADLDAVKPALERLLLMEVKRDDLAAYQEAVKGLGSMETFFKGDPTKKGEPTKQTFMRFNFANVNQGIDKQDEESFVKSFVDKVHAIMVLCNILERYLACEDKIPGKVYAPNTGIFYWAEEQRLHLQDMLERHVKPLVNDPAMKDKFSEVITWFTPSDSEVNHPYQHRKLYDIQAFVETVVGFPHIINYSWHRIGKKILGMDKDFNRYFWLPHFNYMDFHPWHDYLNMKKGDVEKRKEKRESIVKQILHKIRTIDELRRHFQIDAGRHVSRHSKPMPARDYGSVRLGEEHNAFARVWFMYAKLSGAMAEWEAEYFRTMYPEYSIGKLAAAEIEDLKIIKNPDESFWYNFILRGMSANMKVAEGDRVLLIPEELRDLLIGQWNPPWVVEIEDITWDASIPGYRVRTAKTKHNLQDLYVSEVTDKVSGARW
;
A
#
# COMPACT_ATOMS: atom_id res chain seq x y z
N MET A 1 -31.58 25.06 -19.09
CA MET A 1 -31.24 23.64 -18.95
C MET A 1 -30.02 23.42 -19.82
N GLU A 2 -28.81 23.42 -19.26
CA GLU A 2 -27.68 22.84 -19.98
C GLU A 2 -28.02 21.35 -20.14
N SER A 3 -28.19 20.90 -21.38
CA SER A 3 -28.41 19.50 -21.70
C SER A 3 -27.32 18.68 -21.02
N ARG A 4 -27.69 17.67 -20.23
CA ARG A 4 -26.71 16.67 -19.77
C ARG A 4 -25.91 16.25 -21.00
N PRO A 5 -24.56 16.24 -20.96
CA PRO A 5 -23.78 15.75 -22.07
C PRO A 5 -24.23 14.32 -22.35
N VAL A 6 -24.91 14.13 -23.48
CA VAL A 6 -25.26 12.81 -23.98
C VAL A 6 -23.94 12.20 -24.44
N ARG A 7 -23.61 11.02 -23.95
CA ARG A 7 -22.47 10.23 -24.40
C ARG A 7 -23.04 9.13 -25.31
N PRO A 8 -23.23 9.40 -26.61
CA PRO A 8 -23.78 8.39 -27.50
C PRO A 8 -22.73 7.35 -27.81
N ASP A 9 -23.15 6.09 -27.82
CA ASP A 9 -22.39 5.02 -28.47
C ASP A 9 -22.50 5.19 -29.99
N ILE A 10 -21.47 4.76 -30.71
CA ILE A 10 -21.30 5.00 -32.14
C ILE A 10 -21.43 3.68 -32.89
N LEU A 11 -22.34 3.64 -33.85
CA LEU A 11 -22.44 2.57 -34.84
C LEU A 11 -21.82 3.05 -36.15
N ILE A 12 -20.79 2.34 -36.62
CA ILE A 12 -20.19 2.58 -37.93
C ILE A 12 -20.77 1.58 -38.91
N LEU A 13 -21.43 2.11 -39.95
CA LEU A 13 -21.90 1.36 -41.10
C LEU A 13 -20.94 1.62 -42.26
N HIS A 14 -20.40 0.57 -42.87
CA HIS A 14 -19.56 0.71 -44.05
C HIS A 14 -19.93 -0.34 -45.10
N ALA A 15 -19.78 0.02 -46.38
CA ALA A 15 -19.87 -0.97 -47.44
C ALA A 15 -18.75 -2.00 -47.29
N ALA A 16 -19.03 -3.25 -47.65
CA ALA A 16 -18.02 -4.30 -47.71
C ALA A 16 -16.82 -3.86 -48.58
N THR A 17 -15.62 -3.90 -48.01
CA THR A 17 -14.38 -3.56 -48.71
C THR A 17 -13.88 -4.76 -49.53
N PRO A 18 -12.98 -4.54 -50.52
CA PRO A 18 -12.35 -5.66 -51.23
C PRO A 18 -11.64 -6.67 -50.32
N ASP A 19 -11.11 -6.22 -49.18
CA ASP A 19 -10.48 -7.11 -48.21
C ASP A 19 -11.50 -7.90 -47.38
N ASP A 20 -12.65 -7.29 -47.03
CA ASP A 20 -13.74 -8.03 -46.38
C ASP A 20 -14.27 -9.15 -47.28
N VAL A 21 -14.34 -8.91 -48.59
CA VAL A 21 -14.77 -9.91 -49.58
C VAL A 21 -13.78 -11.08 -49.67
N LYS A 22 -12.48 -10.86 -49.42
CA LYS A 22 -11.49 -11.94 -49.34
C LYS A 22 -11.67 -12.78 -48.06
N GLY A 23 -12.18 -12.17 -46.99
CA GLY A 23 -12.45 -12.86 -45.73
C GLY A 23 -12.58 -11.88 -44.57
N VAL A 24 -13.72 -11.92 -43.88
CA VAL A 24 -13.97 -11.14 -42.66
C VAL A 24 -14.57 -12.01 -41.57
N LEU A 25 -14.05 -11.89 -40.35
CA LEU A 25 -14.64 -12.57 -39.21
C LEU A 25 -15.85 -11.77 -38.73
N ALA A 26 -17.02 -12.43 -38.64
CA ALA A 26 -18.28 -11.82 -38.23
C ALA A 26 -18.90 -12.53 -37.03
N PHE A 27 -19.63 -11.79 -36.20
CA PHE A 27 -20.45 -12.38 -35.13
C PHE A 27 -21.71 -13.00 -35.71
N MET A 28 -21.97 -14.24 -35.31
CA MET A 28 -23.16 -14.98 -35.68
C MET A 28 -24.23 -14.90 -34.57
N PRO A 29 -25.52 -15.05 -34.91
CA PRO A 29 -26.61 -15.00 -33.94
C PRO A 29 -26.55 -16.09 -32.86
N ASP A 30 -25.85 -17.20 -33.11
CA ASP A 30 -25.65 -18.27 -32.12
C ASP A 30 -24.56 -17.95 -31.07
N GLY A 31 -23.86 -16.81 -31.24
CA GLY A 31 -22.79 -16.34 -30.39
C GLY A 31 -21.39 -16.83 -30.79
N THR A 32 -21.27 -17.51 -31.94
CA THR A 32 -19.98 -17.88 -32.53
C THR A 32 -19.45 -16.79 -33.44
N THR A 33 -18.16 -16.87 -33.79
CA THR A 33 -17.56 -16.09 -34.86
C THR A 33 -17.36 -16.97 -36.09
N ARG A 34 -17.63 -16.43 -37.28
CA ARG A 34 -17.46 -17.17 -38.55
C ARG A 34 -16.75 -16.31 -39.58
N LEU A 35 -15.83 -16.91 -40.32
CA LEU A 35 -15.20 -16.26 -41.48
C LEU A 35 -16.22 -16.22 -42.63
N LEU A 36 -16.61 -15.03 -43.06
CA LEU A 36 -17.44 -14.78 -44.23
C LEU A 36 -16.54 -14.36 -45.40
N ALA A 37 -16.84 -14.81 -46.62
CA ALA A 37 -16.08 -14.43 -47.82
C ALA A 37 -16.95 -14.49 -49.07
N GLY A 38 -16.50 -13.84 -50.15
CA GLY A 38 -17.17 -13.87 -51.45
C GLY A 38 -18.62 -13.38 -51.37
N ALA A 39 -19.54 -14.22 -51.83
CA ALA A 39 -20.97 -13.88 -51.89
C ALA A 39 -21.62 -13.65 -50.50
N ASP A 40 -21.03 -14.18 -49.42
CA ASP A 40 -21.54 -13.97 -48.05
C ASP A 40 -21.35 -12.52 -47.55
N VAL A 41 -20.49 -11.75 -48.23
CA VAL A 41 -20.07 -10.39 -47.83
C VAL A 41 -20.33 -9.39 -48.95
N GLN A 42 -20.20 -9.81 -50.21
CA GLN A 42 -20.34 -8.94 -51.37
C GLN A 42 -21.71 -8.27 -51.40
N GLY A 43 -21.72 -6.93 -51.44
CA GLY A 43 -22.95 -6.13 -51.47
C GLY A 43 -23.62 -5.94 -50.11
N LYS A 44 -23.06 -6.49 -49.02
CA LYS A 44 -23.53 -6.26 -47.66
C LYS A 44 -22.87 -5.03 -47.01
N VAL A 45 -23.48 -4.56 -45.92
CA VAL A 45 -22.98 -3.49 -45.07
C VAL A 45 -22.41 -4.09 -43.77
N GLY A 46 -21.15 -3.78 -43.49
CA GLY A 46 -20.48 -4.13 -42.23
C GLY A 46 -20.87 -3.18 -41.12
N ILE A 47 -21.10 -3.73 -39.92
CA ILE A 47 -21.40 -2.97 -38.69
C ILE A 47 -20.26 -3.14 -37.70
N THR A 48 -19.77 -2.02 -37.16
CA THR A 48 -18.82 -1.96 -36.04
C THR A 48 -19.40 -1.07 -34.93
N ILE A 49 -19.15 -1.42 -33.67
CA ILE A 49 -19.67 -0.71 -32.49
C ILE A 49 -18.52 -0.09 -31.71
N LEU A 50 -18.63 1.20 -31.44
CA LEU A 50 -17.75 1.91 -30.52
C LEU A 50 -18.54 2.44 -29.34
N ASP A 51 -18.12 2.12 -28.13
CA ASP A 51 -18.77 2.56 -26.90
C ASP A 51 -17.97 3.73 -26.28
N ASN A 52 -18.66 4.83 -25.95
CA ASN A 52 -18.02 6.05 -25.49
C ASN A 52 -17.96 6.08 -23.96
N LYS A 53 -16.77 5.83 -23.42
CA LYS A 53 -16.56 5.75 -21.97
C LYS A 53 -15.68 6.88 -21.46
N PHE A 54 -16.07 7.43 -20.32
CA PHE A 54 -15.27 8.39 -19.57
C PHE A 54 -14.23 7.67 -18.71
N THR A 55 -13.39 6.87 -19.37
CA THR A 55 -12.29 6.11 -18.77
C THR A 55 -11.01 6.47 -19.51
N ASN A 56 -9.88 6.58 -18.81
CA ASN A 56 -8.60 6.79 -19.47
C ASN A 56 -8.22 5.59 -20.34
N GLU A 57 -7.49 5.84 -21.42
CA GLU A 57 -7.12 4.83 -22.43
C GLU A 57 -6.41 3.61 -21.81
N ASP A 58 -5.48 3.84 -20.88
CA ASP A 58 -4.70 2.83 -20.16
C ASP A 58 -5.54 1.96 -19.21
N LYS A 59 -6.71 2.45 -18.80
CA LYS A 59 -7.63 1.76 -17.89
C LYS A 59 -8.77 1.05 -18.62
N VAL A 60 -8.86 1.17 -19.95
CA VAL A 60 -9.76 0.36 -20.77
C VAL A 60 -9.35 -1.12 -20.63
N ASN A 61 -10.31 -1.94 -20.23
CA ASN A 61 -10.08 -3.33 -19.87
C ASN A 61 -11.24 -4.26 -20.25
N LYS A 62 -11.05 -5.54 -19.90
CA LYS A 62 -11.95 -6.66 -20.17
C LYS A 62 -13.42 -6.42 -19.79
N LYS A 63 -13.69 -5.61 -18.76
CA LYS A 63 -15.07 -5.32 -18.33
C LYS A 63 -15.83 -4.53 -19.40
N GLN A 64 -15.21 -3.47 -19.93
CA GLN A 64 -15.83 -2.68 -20.99
C GLN A 64 -15.92 -3.47 -22.31
N PHE A 65 -14.91 -4.30 -22.62
CA PHE A 65 -14.95 -5.15 -23.80
C PHE A 65 -16.11 -6.15 -23.78
N MET A 66 -16.47 -6.69 -22.62
CA MET A 66 -17.62 -7.60 -22.50
C MET A 66 -18.95 -6.94 -22.90
N GLU A 67 -19.13 -5.67 -22.55
CA GLU A 67 -20.30 -4.86 -22.92
C GLU A 67 -20.41 -4.71 -24.44
N ILE A 68 -19.33 -4.29 -25.10
CA ILE A 68 -19.28 -4.13 -26.56
C ILE A 68 -19.52 -5.45 -27.29
N MET A 69 -18.90 -6.53 -26.82
CA MET A 69 -19.09 -7.86 -27.41
C MET A 69 -20.53 -8.34 -27.27
N TYR A 70 -21.18 -8.02 -26.14
CA TYR A 70 -22.60 -8.27 -25.94
C TYR A 70 -23.46 -7.44 -26.92
N TYR A 71 -23.15 -6.17 -27.16
CA TYR A 71 -23.84 -5.36 -28.17
C TYR A 71 -23.68 -5.94 -29.57
N ALA A 72 -22.46 -6.30 -29.98
CA ALA A 72 -22.18 -6.85 -31.31
C ALA A 72 -22.96 -8.16 -31.55
N TRP A 73 -22.98 -9.05 -30.56
CA TRP A 73 -23.77 -10.27 -30.64
C TRP A 73 -25.28 -9.98 -30.72
N ASN A 74 -25.81 -9.08 -29.87
CA ASN A 74 -27.24 -8.75 -29.90
C ASN A 74 -27.67 -8.08 -31.21
N ILE A 75 -26.82 -7.24 -31.82
CA ILE A 75 -27.11 -6.70 -33.15
C ILE A 75 -27.20 -7.84 -34.17
N SER A 76 -26.27 -8.81 -34.15
CA SER A 76 -26.35 -9.97 -35.04
C SER A 76 -27.65 -10.77 -34.85
N CYS A 77 -28.05 -11.01 -33.59
CA CYS A 77 -29.34 -11.62 -33.27
C CYS A 77 -30.53 -10.81 -33.83
N TYR A 78 -30.53 -9.50 -33.61
CA TYR A 78 -31.58 -8.60 -34.03
C TYR A 78 -31.71 -8.52 -35.55
N LEU A 79 -30.59 -8.43 -36.29
CA LEU A 79 -30.58 -8.42 -37.75
C LEU A 79 -31.22 -9.69 -38.33
N LYS A 80 -30.95 -10.85 -37.73
CA LYS A 80 -31.59 -12.12 -38.09
C LYS A 80 -33.07 -12.15 -37.71
N GLU A 81 -33.41 -11.67 -36.52
CA GLU A 81 -34.80 -11.61 -36.04
C GLU A 81 -35.70 -10.80 -36.98
N ILE A 82 -35.20 -9.67 -37.51
CA ILE A 82 -35.94 -8.83 -38.46
C ILE A 82 -35.72 -9.21 -39.93
N GLY A 83 -34.93 -10.25 -40.21
CA GLY A 83 -34.72 -10.80 -41.55
C GLY A 83 -33.92 -9.92 -42.51
N ILE A 84 -32.88 -9.24 -42.02
CA ILE A 84 -31.97 -8.41 -42.85
C ILE A 84 -30.50 -8.82 -42.74
N ASP A 85 -30.21 -10.02 -42.25
CA ASP A 85 -28.87 -10.62 -42.16
C ASP A 85 -28.29 -11.02 -43.54
N ASP A 86 -29.10 -10.93 -44.60
CA ASP A 86 -28.67 -10.95 -46.00
C ASP A 86 -28.08 -9.61 -46.48
N LYS A 87 -28.38 -8.49 -45.79
CA LYS A 87 -27.91 -7.14 -46.15
C LYS A 87 -26.82 -6.63 -45.23
N PHE A 88 -26.74 -7.14 -44.01
CA PHE A 88 -25.80 -6.68 -42.99
C PHE A 88 -25.00 -7.84 -42.41
N PHE A 89 -23.81 -7.51 -41.91
CA PHE A 89 -23.05 -8.40 -41.04
C PHE A 89 -22.35 -7.58 -39.96
N VAL A 90 -22.12 -8.17 -38.78
CA VAL A 90 -21.46 -7.50 -37.66
C VAL A 90 -20.02 -7.98 -37.60
N HIS A 91 -19.05 -7.06 -37.72
CA HIS A 91 -17.63 -7.40 -37.64
C HIS A 91 -17.27 -7.94 -36.26
N ALA A 92 -16.43 -8.96 -36.22
CA ALA A 92 -15.76 -9.39 -35.00
C ALA A 92 -14.61 -8.44 -34.60
N LYS A 93 -14.08 -7.67 -35.55
CA LYS A 93 -12.95 -6.75 -35.41
C LYS A 93 -13.38 -5.28 -35.45
N GLY A 94 -12.52 -4.40 -34.93
CA GLY A 94 -12.74 -2.95 -35.00
C GLY A 94 -13.72 -2.41 -33.97
N ASN A 95 -14.40 -3.28 -33.21
CA ASN A 95 -15.22 -2.85 -32.09
C ASN A 95 -14.32 -2.40 -30.95
N GLY A 96 -14.70 -1.36 -30.19
CA GLY A 96 -13.80 -0.82 -29.18
C GLY A 96 -14.39 0.29 -28.33
N ILE A 97 -13.56 0.79 -27.43
CA ILE A 97 -13.93 1.89 -26.53
C ILE A 97 -13.32 3.17 -27.07
N VAL A 98 -14.14 4.21 -27.21
CA VAL A 98 -13.64 5.59 -27.32
C VAL A 98 -13.36 6.04 -25.88
N PRO A 99 -12.08 6.13 -25.46
CA PRO A 99 -11.73 6.55 -24.11
C PRO A 99 -11.97 8.06 -23.97
N ARG A 100 -11.83 8.54 -22.73
CA ARG A 100 -11.87 9.97 -22.43
C ARG A 100 -10.73 10.68 -23.17
N ASP A 101 -11.09 11.61 -24.06
CA ASP A 101 -10.11 12.53 -24.62
C ASP A 101 -9.57 13.41 -23.48
N SER A 102 -8.26 13.34 -23.27
CA SER A 102 -7.60 14.00 -22.14
C SER A 102 -7.37 15.48 -22.38
N THR A 103 -7.57 15.94 -23.62
CA THR A 103 -7.43 17.33 -24.06
C THR A 103 -8.62 18.19 -23.63
N ALA A 104 -8.40 19.48 -23.40
CA ALA A 104 -9.47 20.43 -23.06
C ALA A 104 -10.31 20.82 -24.29
N GLU A 105 -10.02 20.24 -25.45
CA GLU A 105 -10.72 20.54 -26.70
C GLU A 105 -11.96 19.64 -26.84
N PRO A 106 -13.02 20.13 -27.51
CA PRO A 106 -14.14 19.28 -27.88
C PRO A 106 -13.62 18.09 -28.68
N PHE A 107 -14.09 16.88 -28.34
CA PHE A 107 -13.79 15.69 -29.15
C PHE A 107 -14.24 15.94 -30.58
N SER A 108 -13.26 16.10 -31.47
CA SER A 108 -13.44 16.37 -32.89
C SER A 108 -12.71 15.30 -33.67
N VAL A 109 -13.38 14.78 -34.69
CA VAL A 109 -12.83 13.87 -35.69
C VAL A 109 -13.34 14.31 -37.06
N SER A 110 -12.46 14.35 -38.05
CA SER A 110 -12.75 14.74 -39.43
C SER A 110 -12.99 13.54 -40.35
N SER A 111 -12.67 12.33 -39.89
CA SER A 111 -12.84 11.08 -40.64
C SER A 111 -13.07 9.87 -39.73
N VAL A 112 -13.55 8.76 -40.31
CA VAL A 112 -13.69 7.48 -39.60
C VAL A 112 -12.32 6.92 -39.21
N ASP A 113 -11.29 7.12 -40.02
CA ASP A 113 -9.93 6.65 -39.71
C ASP A 113 -9.35 7.40 -38.51
N GLU A 114 -9.58 8.71 -38.41
CA GLU A 114 -9.21 9.51 -37.25
C GLU A 114 -9.97 9.09 -35.99
N LEU A 115 -11.26 8.75 -36.12
CA LEU A 115 -12.03 8.17 -35.02
C LEU A 115 -11.44 6.83 -34.58
N ARG A 116 -11.14 5.92 -35.51
CA ARG A 116 -10.54 4.61 -35.21
C ARG A 116 -9.17 4.73 -34.56
N ALA A 117 -8.35 5.71 -34.94
CA ALA A 117 -7.05 5.95 -34.32
C ALA A 117 -7.15 6.36 -32.84
N LYS A 118 -8.32 6.84 -32.39
CA LYS A 118 -8.60 7.19 -31.00
C LYS A 118 -9.31 6.08 -30.21
N VAL A 119 -9.53 4.90 -30.80
CA VAL A 119 -10.27 3.79 -30.18
C VAL A 119 -9.31 2.75 -29.60
N VAL A 120 -9.60 2.30 -28.39
CA VAL A 120 -9.00 1.07 -27.85
C VAL A 120 -9.82 -0.12 -28.35
N GLU A 121 -9.32 -0.77 -29.40
CA GLU A 121 -10.00 -1.91 -30.02
C GLU A 121 -9.95 -3.18 -29.16
N VAL A 122 -11.03 -3.94 -29.17
CA VAL A 122 -11.08 -5.28 -28.58
C VAL A 122 -10.19 -6.21 -29.40
N ARG A 123 -9.20 -6.82 -28.74
CA ARG A 123 -8.42 -7.89 -29.37
C ARG A 123 -9.31 -9.11 -29.59
N GLU A 124 -9.40 -9.56 -30.83
CA GLU A 124 -10.23 -10.69 -31.28
C GLU A 124 -10.14 -11.93 -30.37
N SER A 125 -8.93 -12.45 -30.16
CA SER A 125 -8.68 -13.64 -29.33
C SER A 125 -9.11 -13.45 -27.87
N GLU A 126 -9.09 -12.22 -27.38
CA GLU A 126 -9.46 -11.89 -26.02
C GLU A 126 -10.98 -11.71 -25.88
N GLY A 127 -11.61 -11.02 -26.84
CA GLY A 127 -13.06 -10.85 -26.92
C GLY A 127 -13.78 -12.18 -27.02
N GLU A 128 -13.36 -13.06 -27.93
CA GLU A 128 -13.95 -14.40 -28.08
C GLU A 128 -13.83 -15.21 -26.79
N ARG A 129 -12.64 -15.30 -26.21
CA ARG A 129 -12.39 -16.06 -24.97
C ARG A 129 -13.26 -15.57 -23.81
N ILE A 130 -13.35 -14.25 -23.62
CA ILE A 130 -14.14 -13.64 -22.53
C ILE A 130 -15.62 -13.92 -22.76
N MET A 131 -16.11 -13.69 -23.97
CA MET A 131 -17.53 -13.80 -24.29
C MET A 131 -18.01 -15.25 -24.23
N SER A 132 -17.25 -16.20 -24.79
CA SER A 132 -17.61 -17.62 -24.71
C SER A 132 -17.67 -18.12 -23.28
N TYR A 133 -16.73 -17.71 -22.41
CA TYR A 133 -16.73 -18.10 -21.00
C TYR A 133 -17.93 -17.52 -20.25
N ALA A 134 -18.22 -16.23 -20.44
CA ALA A 134 -19.35 -15.56 -19.82
C ALA A 134 -20.69 -16.14 -20.29
N ALA A 135 -20.87 -16.30 -21.61
CA ALA A 135 -22.08 -16.88 -22.19
C ALA A 135 -22.30 -18.33 -21.75
N ALA A 136 -21.25 -19.15 -21.66
CA ALA A 136 -21.35 -20.51 -21.14
C ALA A 136 -21.82 -20.53 -19.68
N ALA A 137 -21.27 -19.66 -18.83
CA ALA A 137 -21.69 -19.55 -17.43
C ALA A 137 -23.16 -19.10 -17.32
N VAL A 138 -23.58 -18.08 -18.06
CA VAL A 138 -24.97 -17.59 -18.07
C VAL A 138 -25.92 -18.67 -18.59
N ARG A 139 -25.61 -19.32 -19.72
CA ARG A 139 -26.42 -20.43 -20.26
C ARG A 139 -26.53 -21.58 -19.28
N SER A 140 -25.45 -21.92 -18.58
CA SER A 140 -25.46 -22.96 -17.55
C SER A 140 -26.36 -22.60 -16.37
N LEU A 141 -26.35 -21.34 -15.93
CA LEU A 141 -27.23 -20.87 -14.86
C LEU A 141 -28.69 -20.80 -15.33
N TRP A 142 -28.93 -20.29 -16.54
CA TRP A 142 -30.27 -20.17 -17.12
C TRP A 142 -30.95 -21.52 -17.32
N ARG A 143 -30.21 -22.54 -17.80
CA ARG A 143 -30.74 -23.92 -17.94
C ARG A 143 -31.15 -24.55 -16.61
N ARG A 144 -30.61 -24.05 -15.49
CA ARG A 144 -30.96 -24.50 -14.15
C ARG A 144 -32.11 -23.69 -13.55
N ALA A 145 -32.53 -22.59 -14.18
CA ALA A 145 -33.58 -21.73 -13.66
C ALA A 145 -34.99 -22.29 -13.99
N PRO A 146 -35.95 -22.23 -13.04
CA PRO A 146 -35.78 -21.77 -11.66
C PRO A 146 -35.04 -22.81 -10.80
N CYS A 147 -34.12 -22.35 -9.95
CA CYS A 147 -33.53 -23.19 -8.90
C CYS A 147 -33.66 -22.50 -7.54
N PRO A 148 -33.70 -23.26 -6.43
CA PRO A 148 -33.49 -22.73 -5.09
C PRO A 148 -32.21 -21.89 -5.02
N ILE A 149 -32.22 -20.81 -4.23
CA ILE A 149 -31.05 -19.93 -4.07
C ILE A 149 -29.87 -20.67 -3.44
N GLU A 150 -30.18 -21.67 -2.60
CA GLU A 150 -29.25 -22.55 -1.92
C GLU A 150 -28.45 -23.43 -2.90
N ASP A 151 -28.99 -23.68 -4.10
CA ASP A 151 -28.35 -24.48 -5.14
C ASP A 151 -27.42 -23.65 -6.03
N VAL A 152 -27.43 -22.31 -5.89
CA VAL A 152 -26.60 -21.41 -6.69
C VAL A 152 -25.19 -21.37 -6.10
N PRO A 153 -24.14 -21.74 -6.87
CA PRO A 153 -22.77 -21.64 -6.37
C PRO A 153 -22.41 -20.20 -6.01
N LEU A 154 -22.15 -19.96 -4.73
CA LEU A 154 -21.82 -18.63 -4.23
C LEU A 154 -20.34 -18.31 -4.39
N LYS A 155 -20.05 -17.07 -4.78
CA LYS A 155 -18.70 -16.50 -4.81
C LYS A 155 -18.69 -15.24 -3.94
N ILE A 156 -18.45 -15.43 -2.65
CA ILE A 156 -18.33 -14.32 -1.70
C ILE A 156 -16.98 -13.64 -1.89
N GLN A 157 -17.00 -12.31 -1.94
CA GLN A 157 -15.81 -11.47 -2.04
C GLN A 157 -16.05 -10.14 -1.31
N PRO A 158 -15.01 -9.36 -1.00
CA PRO A 158 -15.17 -8.08 -0.30
C PRO A 158 -16.17 -7.11 -0.95
N THR A 159 -16.27 -7.10 -2.27
CA THR A 159 -17.22 -6.22 -2.99
C THR A 159 -18.68 -6.62 -2.83
N CYS A 160 -18.99 -7.81 -2.31
CA CYS A 160 -20.35 -8.24 -2.00
C CYS A 160 -21.07 -7.34 -0.99
N GLY A 161 -20.37 -6.44 -0.30
CA GLY A 161 -20.98 -5.44 0.58
C GLY A 161 -21.99 -4.50 -0.09
N PHE A 162 -21.95 -4.35 -1.42
CA PHE A 162 -22.94 -3.62 -2.22
C PHE A 162 -24.08 -4.50 -2.77
N CYS A 163 -23.96 -5.82 -2.63
CA CYS A 163 -24.92 -6.74 -3.21
C CYS A 163 -26.24 -6.68 -2.42
N SER A 164 -27.35 -6.39 -3.10
CA SER A 164 -28.69 -6.43 -2.52
C SER A 164 -29.07 -7.82 -1.98
N PHE A 165 -28.45 -8.87 -2.51
CA PHE A 165 -28.69 -10.27 -2.14
C PHE A 165 -27.72 -10.79 -1.06
N LEU A 166 -26.87 -9.94 -0.46
CA LEU A 166 -25.87 -10.38 0.50
C LEU A 166 -26.47 -11.17 1.68
N ASN A 167 -27.63 -10.74 2.16
CA ASN A 167 -28.33 -11.43 3.26
C ASN A 167 -28.80 -12.84 2.85
N ASP A 168 -29.22 -13.02 1.60
CA ASP A 168 -29.68 -14.32 1.12
C ASP A 168 -28.50 -15.25 0.84
N CYS A 169 -27.38 -14.70 0.35
CA CYS A 169 -26.11 -15.42 0.27
C CYS A 169 -25.62 -15.85 1.66
N ALA A 170 -25.69 -14.96 2.66
CA ALA A 170 -25.32 -15.28 4.03
C ALA A 170 -26.18 -16.42 4.59
N LYS A 171 -27.52 -16.36 4.41
CA LYS A 171 -28.43 -17.44 4.82
C LYS A 171 -28.11 -18.77 4.14
N SER A 172 -27.82 -18.75 2.84
CA SER A 172 -27.43 -19.96 2.09
C SER A 172 -26.11 -20.56 2.61
N LEU A 173 -25.25 -19.74 3.19
CA LEU A 173 -24.02 -20.13 3.91
C LEU A 173 -24.26 -20.38 5.40
N LYS A 174 -25.53 -20.54 5.80
CA LYS A 174 -26.03 -20.77 7.17
C LYS A 174 -25.82 -19.61 8.13
N ALA A 175 -25.41 -18.43 7.67
CA ALA A 175 -25.33 -17.23 8.48
C ALA A 175 -26.64 -16.42 8.47
N GLY A 176 -27.32 -16.43 9.61
CA GLY A 176 -28.57 -15.73 9.85
C GLY A 176 -29.66 -16.65 10.41
N GLY A 177 -30.66 -16.07 11.08
CA GLY A 177 -31.73 -16.85 11.74
C GLY A 177 -31.31 -17.43 13.10
N GLU A 178 -31.73 -18.66 13.40
CA GLU A 178 -31.41 -19.40 14.64
C GLU A 178 -30.09 -20.19 14.56
N GLU A 179 -29.46 -20.25 13.38
CA GLU A 179 -28.24 -21.01 13.12
C GLU A 179 -27.03 -20.44 13.87
N HIS A 180 -26.35 -21.30 14.63
CA HIS A 180 -25.20 -20.92 15.44
C HIS A 180 -23.94 -20.76 14.56
N PRO A 181 -23.03 -19.82 14.86
CA PRO A 181 -21.78 -19.62 14.10
C PRO A 181 -20.94 -20.87 13.84
N GLU A 182 -21.14 -21.93 14.61
CA GLU A 182 -20.48 -23.22 14.39
C GLU A 182 -20.84 -23.87 13.05
N SER A 183 -22.07 -23.70 12.55
CA SER A 183 -22.55 -24.32 11.31
C SER A 183 -22.26 -23.48 10.06
N TRP A 184 -21.84 -22.23 10.25
CA TRP A 184 -21.60 -21.27 9.17
C TRP A 184 -20.47 -21.72 8.26
N ALA A 185 -20.61 -21.51 6.95
CA ALA A 185 -19.58 -21.87 5.98
C ALA A 185 -18.30 -21.04 6.16
N ILE A 186 -17.13 -21.64 5.88
CA ILE A 186 -15.84 -20.94 5.95
C ILE A 186 -15.72 -19.76 4.97
N ASP A 187 -16.52 -19.73 3.90
CA ASP A 187 -16.59 -18.64 2.92
C ASP A 187 -16.93 -17.28 3.55
N LEU A 188 -17.47 -17.29 4.78
CA LEU A 188 -17.82 -16.09 5.53
C LEU A 188 -16.64 -15.52 6.35
N ILE A 189 -15.52 -16.25 6.46
CA ILE A 189 -14.32 -15.78 7.16
C ILE A 189 -13.74 -14.58 6.39
N PRO A 190 -13.61 -13.41 7.04
CA PRO A 190 -13.30 -12.15 6.35
C PRO A 190 -11.89 -12.12 5.76
N TYR A 191 -11.75 -11.50 4.59
CA TYR A 191 -10.48 -11.37 3.83
C TYR A 191 -9.71 -12.67 3.60
N THR A 192 -10.45 -13.77 3.44
CA THR A 192 -9.88 -15.06 3.03
C THR A 192 -9.98 -15.16 1.51
N SER A 193 -8.87 -15.45 0.84
CA SER A 193 -8.87 -15.59 -0.62
C SER A 193 -9.66 -16.84 -1.04
N VAL A 194 -10.20 -16.81 -2.26
CA VAL A 194 -10.91 -17.97 -2.83
C VAL A 194 -10.01 -19.21 -2.88
N SER A 195 -8.71 -19.03 -3.14
CA SER A 195 -7.74 -20.14 -3.15
C SER A 195 -7.55 -20.74 -1.76
N THR A 196 -7.41 -19.93 -0.71
CA THR A 196 -7.29 -20.42 0.68
C THR A 196 -8.57 -21.13 1.11
N ILE A 197 -9.75 -20.61 0.74
CA ILE A 197 -11.04 -21.28 1.00
C ILE A 197 -11.10 -22.65 0.30
N GLN A 198 -10.69 -22.74 -0.96
CA GLN A 198 -10.70 -24.02 -1.67
C GLN A 198 -9.74 -25.03 -1.03
N GLN A 199 -8.52 -24.60 -0.67
CA GLN A 199 -7.54 -25.45 0.03
C GLN A 199 -8.06 -25.96 1.38
N LEU A 200 -8.78 -25.12 2.13
CA LEU A 200 -9.46 -25.52 3.36
C LEU A 200 -10.52 -26.60 3.08
N LYS A 201 -11.38 -26.40 2.06
CA LYS A 201 -12.40 -27.38 1.67
C LYS A 201 -11.79 -28.71 1.24
N ASP A 202 -10.72 -28.67 0.46
CA ASP A 202 -10.00 -29.87 0.00
C ASP A 202 -9.33 -30.61 1.18
N ALA A 203 -8.95 -29.88 2.23
CA ALA A 203 -8.44 -30.43 3.49
C ALA A 203 -9.55 -30.84 4.49
N GLY A 204 -10.83 -30.80 4.09
CA GLY A 204 -11.97 -31.23 4.90
C GLY A 204 -12.53 -30.19 5.87
N PHE A 205 -12.14 -28.92 5.74
CA PHE A 205 -12.69 -27.82 6.53
C PHE A 205 -13.85 -27.16 5.78
N HIS A 206 -15.06 -27.24 6.32
CA HIS A 206 -16.26 -26.69 5.65
C HIS A 206 -16.94 -25.58 6.46
N THR A 207 -16.80 -25.63 7.79
CA THR A 207 -17.46 -24.72 8.72
C THR A 207 -16.48 -23.89 9.55
N ILE A 208 -16.96 -22.80 10.14
CA ILE A 208 -16.20 -22.00 11.10
C ILE A 208 -15.74 -22.88 12.29
N ALA A 209 -16.57 -23.81 12.76
CA ALA A 209 -16.20 -24.73 13.84
C ALA A 209 -15.02 -25.64 13.45
N ASP A 210 -14.98 -26.12 12.21
CA ASP A 210 -13.87 -26.95 11.73
C ASP A 210 -12.55 -26.20 11.85
N VAL A 211 -12.52 -24.95 11.38
CA VAL A 211 -11.34 -24.09 11.45
C VAL A 211 -10.96 -23.83 12.90
N ALA A 212 -11.88 -23.32 13.72
CA ALA A 212 -11.59 -22.96 15.10
C ALA A 212 -11.10 -24.13 15.96
N LYS A 213 -11.61 -25.35 15.73
CA LYS A 213 -11.29 -26.54 16.55
C LYS A 213 -10.11 -27.34 16.01
N ASN A 214 -9.88 -27.34 14.68
CA ASN A 214 -9.00 -28.31 14.05
C ASN A 214 -7.92 -27.73 13.13
N ILE A 215 -7.88 -26.42 12.82
CA ILE A 215 -6.93 -25.87 11.85
C ILE A 215 -5.46 -26.12 12.22
N ARG A 216 -5.14 -26.19 13.52
CA ARG A 216 -3.80 -26.55 14.01
C ARG A 216 -3.41 -28.01 13.81
N LYS A 217 -4.38 -28.89 13.53
CA LYS A 217 -4.15 -30.31 13.24
C LYS A 217 -3.90 -30.57 11.76
N LEU A 218 -3.93 -29.52 10.92
CA LEU A 218 -3.63 -29.63 9.50
C LEU A 218 -2.21 -30.24 9.33
N PRO A 219 -2.08 -31.37 8.63
CA PRO A 219 -0.78 -32.01 8.46
C PRO A 219 0.16 -31.12 7.64
N LEU A 220 1.38 -30.94 8.13
CA LEU A 220 2.45 -30.28 7.41
C LEU A 220 3.01 -31.26 6.37
N GLY A 221 2.86 -30.93 5.10
CA GLY A 221 3.42 -31.69 3.98
C GLY A 221 4.90 -31.37 3.76
N SER A 222 5.52 -32.09 2.83
CA SER A 222 6.91 -31.85 2.40
C SER A 222 7.06 -30.60 1.52
N THR A 223 5.96 -30.09 0.98
CA THR A 223 5.92 -28.86 0.16
C THR A 223 5.22 -27.75 0.95
N PRO A 224 5.77 -26.53 1.02
CA PRO A 224 5.10 -25.40 1.65
C PRO A 224 3.73 -25.14 1.02
N ASN A 225 2.68 -25.07 1.85
CA ASN A 225 1.32 -24.75 1.42
C ASN A 225 0.99 -23.29 1.83
N PRO A 226 0.42 -22.46 0.93
CA PRO A 226 -0.01 -21.09 1.25
C PRO A 226 -0.93 -20.96 2.47
N ILE A 227 -1.61 -22.03 2.88
CA ILE A 227 -2.47 -22.04 4.07
C ILE A 227 -1.71 -21.99 5.40
N TYR A 228 -0.44 -22.45 5.42
CA TYR A 228 0.36 -22.54 6.65
C TYR A 228 0.62 -21.19 7.33
N PRO A 229 1.03 -20.12 6.62
CA PRO A 229 1.16 -18.79 7.23
C PRO A 229 -0.19 -18.21 7.69
N GLU A 230 -1.31 -18.71 7.18
CA GLU A 230 -2.65 -18.21 7.47
C GLU A 230 -3.28 -18.88 8.71
N ILE A 231 -2.73 -19.98 9.23
CA ILE A 231 -3.35 -20.80 10.31
C ILE A 231 -3.76 -19.95 11.51
N THR A 232 -2.84 -19.17 12.09
CA THR A 232 -3.11 -18.33 13.27
C THR A 232 -4.19 -17.29 12.97
N ARG A 233 -4.15 -16.70 11.77
CA ARG A 233 -5.11 -15.67 11.35
C ARG A 233 -6.51 -16.26 11.16
N LEU A 234 -6.61 -17.41 10.51
CA LEU A 234 -7.85 -18.14 10.27
C LEU A 234 -8.48 -18.61 11.59
N GLU A 235 -7.67 -19.17 12.50
CA GLU A 235 -8.10 -19.57 13.84
C GLU A 235 -8.66 -18.37 14.63
N MET A 236 -7.93 -17.25 14.63
CA MET A 236 -8.33 -16.02 15.32
C MET A 236 -9.67 -15.49 14.79
N LYS A 237 -9.82 -15.39 13.47
CA LYS A 237 -11.05 -14.93 12.82
C LYS A 237 -12.24 -15.87 13.08
N ALA A 238 -12.01 -17.18 13.01
CA ALA A 238 -13.03 -18.19 13.29
C ALA A 238 -13.49 -18.12 14.76
N ASN A 239 -12.56 -18.04 15.70
CA ASN A 239 -12.88 -17.90 17.13
C ASN A 239 -13.64 -16.59 17.42
N ALA A 240 -13.26 -15.48 16.79
CA ALA A 240 -14.00 -14.22 16.94
C ALA A 240 -15.46 -14.37 16.53
N LEU A 241 -15.74 -15.05 15.41
CA LEU A 241 -17.09 -15.35 14.93
C LEU A 241 -17.85 -16.27 15.90
N LEU A 242 -17.22 -17.35 16.38
CA LEU A 242 -17.85 -18.28 17.33
C LEU A 242 -18.23 -17.63 18.66
N PHE A 243 -17.34 -16.82 19.23
CA PHE A 243 -17.57 -16.20 20.53
C PHE A 243 -18.29 -14.85 20.46
N ASN A 244 -18.59 -14.38 19.25
CA ASN A 244 -19.19 -13.07 18.97
C ASN A 244 -18.48 -11.90 19.71
N LYS A 245 -17.15 -11.95 19.80
CA LYS A 245 -16.34 -10.94 20.48
C LYS A 245 -14.99 -10.77 19.79
N GLU A 246 -14.28 -9.72 20.17
CA GLU A 246 -12.88 -9.58 19.80
C GLU A 246 -12.07 -10.78 20.30
N TYR A 247 -11.22 -11.31 19.42
CA TYR A 247 -10.33 -12.40 19.74
C TYR A 247 -8.90 -12.00 19.44
N TYR A 248 -8.07 -11.95 20.47
CA TYR A 248 -6.64 -11.76 20.34
C TYR A 248 -5.95 -13.12 20.42
N PRO A 249 -4.92 -13.37 19.59
CA PRO A 249 -4.10 -14.55 19.72
C PRO A 249 -3.38 -14.58 21.07
N ALA A 250 -2.99 -15.77 21.51
CA ALA A 250 -2.21 -15.92 22.74
C ALA A 250 -0.89 -15.14 22.64
N ALA A 251 -0.44 -14.59 23.77
CA ALA A 251 0.79 -13.83 23.82
C ALA A 251 1.96 -14.64 23.25
N GLY A 252 2.70 -14.06 22.31
CA GLY A 252 3.83 -14.74 21.67
C GLY A 252 3.53 -15.38 20.31
N MET A 253 2.26 -15.54 19.91
CA MET A 253 1.90 -16.13 18.62
C MET A 253 1.93 -15.14 17.44
N VAL A 254 1.93 -13.84 17.73
CA VAL A 254 2.11 -12.77 16.74
C VAL A 254 3.52 -12.24 16.87
N HIS A 255 4.30 -12.40 15.80
CA HIS A 255 5.74 -12.09 15.76
C HIS A 255 6.07 -10.79 15.02
N ALA A 256 5.10 -10.19 14.33
CA ALA A 256 5.25 -8.91 13.63
C ALA A 256 3.94 -8.13 13.76
N TYR A 257 4.05 -6.81 13.78
CA TYR A 257 2.93 -5.91 14.01
C TYR A 257 3.09 -4.71 13.08
N SER A 258 2.03 -4.31 12.40
CA SER A 258 2.10 -3.33 11.31
C SER A 258 1.96 -1.87 11.74
N ILE A 259 1.63 -1.56 13.01
CA ILE A 259 1.59 -0.18 13.53
C ILE A 259 2.52 0.00 14.77
N PRO A 260 2.94 1.19 15.20
CA PRO A 260 3.82 1.29 16.37
C PRO A 260 2.99 1.21 17.66
N LYS A 261 3.56 0.71 18.77
CA LYS A 261 2.86 0.64 20.09
C LYS A 261 2.39 2.02 20.59
N PHE A 262 3.12 3.07 20.25
CA PHE A 262 2.76 4.44 20.56
C PHE A 262 3.27 5.36 19.46
N THR A 263 2.52 6.42 19.18
CA THR A 263 2.90 7.45 18.22
C THR A 263 2.62 8.82 18.83
N PRO A 264 3.65 9.57 19.25
CA PRO A 264 3.49 10.89 19.82
C PRO A 264 2.90 11.90 18.84
N ILE A 265 3.24 11.81 17.56
CA ILE A 265 2.70 12.66 16.49
C ILE A 265 2.00 11.76 15.48
N ALA A 266 0.69 11.90 15.31
CA ALA A 266 -0.10 11.06 14.42
C ALA A 266 -0.88 11.89 13.41
N ILE A 267 -0.77 11.52 12.14
CA ILE A 267 -1.59 12.02 11.03
C ILE A 267 -2.51 10.88 10.61
N THR A 268 -3.81 11.09 10.58
CA THR A 268 -4.77 10.13 10.02
C THR A 268 -5.40 10.75 8.80
N PHE A 269 -5.35 10.07 7.66
CA PHE A 269 -5.96 10.57 6.44
C PHE A 269 -7.01 9.61 5.91
N CYS A 270 -7.89 10.15 5.06
CA CYS A 270 -8.91 9.39 4.37
C CYS A 270 -9.12 9.99 2.98
N ILE A 271 -9.20 9.13 1.98
CA ILE A 271 -9.50 9.47 0.58
C ILE A 271 -10.74 8.69 0.16
N GLU A 272 -11.70 9.38 -0.44
CA GLU A 272 -12.91 8.80 -1.02
C GLU A 272 -12.91 9.02 -2.53
N TYR A 273 -13.13 7.93 -3.26
CA TYR A 273 -12.90 7.85 -4.70
C TYR A 273 -14.16 7.36 -5.42
N ASP A 274 -14.52 8.02 -6.51
CA ASP A 274 -15.56 7.56 -7.42
C ASP A 274 -14.91 6.76 -8.56
N GLN A 275 -15.16 5.46 -8.55
CA GLN A 275 -14.63 4.53 -9.56
C GLN A 275 -15.17 4.81 -10.96
N GLY A 276 -16.38 5.36 -11.09
CA GLY A 276 -17.01 5.60 -12.39
C GLY A 276 -16.46 6.82 -13.13
N ASN A 277 -16.03 7.84 -12.39
CA ASN A 277 -15.44 9.07 -12.96
C ASN A 277 -13.92 9.16 -12.76
N GLU A 278 -13.34 8.17 -12.09
CA GLU A 278 -11.91 8.06 -11.77
C GLU A 278 -11.35 9.28 -11.04
N ILE A 279 -12.10 9.78 -10.05
CA ILE A 279 -11.84 11.06 -9.40
C ILE A 279 -11.95 10.92 -7.88
N VAL A 280 -11.10 11.63 -7.14
CA VAL A 280 -11.26 11.77 -5.69
C VAL A 280 -12.33 12.82 -5.42
N PHE A 281 -13.39 12.43 -4.73
CA PHE A 281 -14.50 13.34 -4.45
C PHE A 281 -14.46 13.93 -3.03
N ALA A 282 -13.76 13.29 -2.10
CA ALA A 282 -13.57 13.83 -0.76
C ALA A 282 -12.26 13.36 -0.13
N ALA A 283 -11.67 14.22 0.70
CA ALA A 283 -10.47 13.90 1.46
C ALA A 283 -10.56 14.49 2.86
N GLY A 284 -9.96 13.80 3.83
CA GLY A 284 -9.87 14.23 5.22
C GLY A 284 -8.47 14.04 5.78
N LEU A 285 -8.06 14.95 6.65
CA LEU A 285 -6.81 14.91 7.40
C LEU A 285 -7.08 15.22 8.88
N ARG A 286 -6.46 14.45 9.75
CA ARG A 286 -6.47 14.70 11.18
C ARG A 286 -5.04 14.62 11.70
N PHE A 287 -4.56 15.70 12.29
CA PHE A 287 -3.28 15.74 12.97
C PHE A 287 -3.51 15.75 14.48
N THR A 288 -2.71 14.97 15.21
CA THR A 288 -2.69 14.95 16.67
C THR A 288 -1.26 14.84 17.17
N ALA A 289 -0.89 15.65 18.16
CA ALA A 289 0.40 15.53 18.84
C ALA A 289 0.17 15.48 20.35
N THR A 290 0.69 14.45 21.00
CA THR A 290 0.57 14.26 22.45
C THR A 290 1.73 13.43 22.98
N MET A 291 2.27 13.81 24.14
CA MET A 291 3.38 13.10 24.78
C MET A 291 2.86 12.36 26.02
N PRO A 292 3.22 11.09 26.23
CA PRO A 292 2.94 10.39 27.49
C PRO A 292 3.61 11.13 28.64
N PRO A 293 3.00 11.20 29.84
CA PRO A 293 3.59 11.89 30.99
C PRO A 293 5.00 11.42 31.35
N ASP A 294 5.28 10.12 31.17
CA ASP A 294 6.56 9.49 31.49
C ASP A 294 7.58 9.58 30.34
N SER A 295 7.22 10.24 29.22
CA SER A 295 8.10 10.41 28.07
C SER A 295 9.14 11.50 28.32
N PRO A 296 10.41 11.31 27.90
CA PRO A 296 11.44 12.34 28.00
C PRO A 296 11.11 13.62 27.20
N HIS A 297 10.15 13.54 26.25
CA HIS A 297 9.70 14.67 25.44
C HIS A 297 8.59 15.49 26.10
N ALA A 298 7.95 14.99 27.16
CA ALA A 298 6.72 15.57 27.71
C ALA A 298 6.89 17.02 28.19
N LEU A 299 7.92 17.28 28.99
CA LEU A 299 8.20 18.63 29.50
C LEU A 299 8.55 19.62 28.39
N ARG A 300 9.34 19.19 27.39
CA ARG A 300 9.70 20.03 26.24
C ARG A 300 8.51 20.35 25.38
N PHE A 301 7.62 19.37 25.17
CA PHE A 301 6.39 19.58 24.40
C PHE A 301 5.42 20.52 25.13
N GLU A 302 5.25 20.34 26.44
CA GLU A 302 4.43 21.24 27.25
C GLU A 302 4.99 22.67 27.22
N HIS A 303 6.31 22.83 27.36
CA HIS A 303 6.99 24.11 27.23
C HIS A 303 6.84 24.74 25.84
N TRP A 304 6.98 23.93 24.78
CA TRP A 304 6.77 24.36 23.41
C TRP A 304 5.35 24.91 23.23
N CYS A 305 4.33 24.14 23.62
CA CYS A 305 2.93 24.57 23.54
C CYS A 305 2.67 25.83 24.39
N ASN A 306 3.22 25.91 25.61
CA ASN A 306 3.03 27.07 26.49
C ASN A 306 3.67 28.34 25.93
N THR A 307 4.84 28.22 25.30
CA THR A 307 5.56 29.35 24.71
C THR A 307 4.82 29.92 23.51
N TRP A 308 4.26 29.05 22.66
CA TRP A 308 3.43 29.48 21.53
C TRP A 308 2.00 29.90 21.93
N GLY A 309 1.54 29.51 23.12
CA GLY A 309 0.22 29.83 23.64
C GLY A 309 -0.94 29.22 22.83
N ARG A 310 -2.13 29.82 22.96
CA ARG A 310 -3.34 29.40 22.23
C ARG A 310 -3.40 29.90 20.78
N THR A 311 -2.54 30.84 20.40
CA THR A 311 -2.54 31.50 19.08
C THR A 311 -1.14 31.54 18.48
N PRO A 312 -0.59 30.39 18.02
CA PRO A 312 0.80 30.32 17.56
C PRO A 312 1.06 31.17 16.31
N GLY A 313 0.03 31.41 15.49
CA GLY A 313 0.15 32.10 14.19
C GLY A 313 0.47 33.60 14.26
N SER A 314 0.45 34.23 15.45
CA SER A 314 0.65 35.68 15.63
C SER A 314 1.71 36.03 16.68
N ALA A 315 2.53 35.05 17.09
CA ALA A 315 3.55 35.28 18.11
C ALA A 315 4.73 36.10 17.57
N ASP A 316 5.37 36.86 18.46
CA ASP A 316 6.61 37.58 18.16
C ASP A 316 7.81 36.62 18.25
N LEU A 317 8.47 36.39 17.12
CA LEU A 317 9.58 35.44 17.01
C LEU A 317 10.78 35.84 17.89
N ASP A 318 11.00 37.14 18.11
CA ASP A 318 12.10 37.65 18.92
C ASP A 318 11.87 37.39 20.42
N ALA A 319 10.61 37.28 20.85
CA ALA A 319 10.25 36.86 22.20
C ALA A 319 10.17 35.32 22.35
N VAL A 320 9.72 34.61 21.30
CA VAL A 320 9.52 33.15 21.32
C VAL A 320 10.84 32.39 21.32
N LYS A 321 11.82 32.78 20.48
CA LYS A 321 13.11 32.08 20.37
C LYS A 321 13.80 31.89 21.74
N PRO A 322 14.12 32.95 22.50
CA PRO A 322 14.83 32.81 23.78
C PRO A 322 13.99 32.10 24.85
N ALA A 323 12.66 32.11 24.74
CA ALA A 323 11.79 31.37 25.65
C ALA A 323 11.87 29.86 25.37
N LEU A 324 11.84 29.45 24.10
CA LEU A 324 11.95 28.03 23.70
C LEU A 324 13.32 27.44 24.06
N GLU A 325 14.40 28.15 23.79
CA GLU A 325 15.79 27.67 23.99
C GLU A 325 16.12 27.28 25.43
N ARG A 326 15.33 27.72 26.42
CA ARG A 326 15.53 27.36 27.83
C ARG A 326 15.52 25.87 28.13
N LEU A 327 14.80 25.06 27.34
CA LEU A 327 14.61 23.63 27.59
C LEU A 327 14.96 22.73 26.38
N LEU A 328 15.37 23.31 25.25
CA LEU A 328 15.71 22.57 24.04
C LEU A 328 17.22 22.30 23.99
N LEU A 329 17.61 21.20 23.35
CA LEU A 329 19.01 20.80 23.21
C LEU A 329 19.72 21.49 22.04
N MET A 330 18.94 21.94 21.05
CA MET A 330 19.44 22.53 19.82
C MET A 330 19.09 24.02 19.79
N GLU A 331 19.99 24.83 19.22
CA GLU A 331 19.68 26.23 18.90
C GLU A 331 18.49 26.28 17.94
N VAL A 332 17.54 27.17 18.25
CA VAL A 332 16.34 27.34 17.46
C VAL A 332 16.59 28.31 16.32
N LYS A 333 16.50 27.84 15.07
CA LYS A 333 16.65 28.68 13.89
C LYS A 333 15.42 29.58 13.73
N ARG A 334 15.64 30.88 13.43
CA ARG A 334 14.54 31.83 13.19
C ARG A 334 13.66 31.38 12.03
N ASP A 335 14.27 30.86 10.96
CA ASP A 335 13.55 30.39 9.77
C ASP A 335 12.60 29.23 10.09
N ASP A 336 13.01 28.29 10.97
CA ASP A 336 12.14 27.21 11.40
C ASP A 336 10.95 27.74 12.22
N LEU A 337 11.14 28.77 13.06
CA LEU A 337 10.04 29.40 13.80
C LEU A 337 9.07 30.14 12.87
N ALA A 338 9.59 30.85 11.87
CA ALA A 338 8.78 31.50 10.86
C ALA A 338 7.97 30.46 10.05
N ALA A 339 8.60 29.36 9.64
CA ALA A 339 7.94 28.26 8.96
C ALA A 339 6.87 27.59 9.83
N TYR A 340 7.13 27.39 11.14
CA TYR A 340 6.12 26.90 12.08
C TYR A 340 4.92 27.86 12.15
N GLN A 341 5.17 29.16 12.33
CA GLN A 341 4.12 30.17 12.44
C GLN A 341 3.27 30.25 11.16
N GLU A 342 3.91 30.22 9.99
CA GLU A 342 3.25 30.19 8.69
C GLU A 342 2.42 28.93 8.51
N ALA A 343 2.97 27.75 8.84
CA ALA A 343 2.25 26.49 8.76
C ALA A 343 1.00 26.50 9.65
N VAL A 344 1.11 26.93 10.91
CA VAL A 344 -0.06 27.06 11.81
C VAL A 344 -1.10 28.02 11.25
N LYS A 345 -0.67 29.18 10.74
CA LYS A 345 -1.56 30.17 10.12
C LYS A 345 -2.27 29.59 8.90
N GLY A 346 -1.55 28.83 8.07
CA GLY A 346 -2.08 28.13 6.91
C GLY A 346 -3.10 27.05 7.26
N LEU A 347 -2.98 26.40 8.43
CA LEU A 347 -3.98 25.45 8.93
C LEU A 347 -5.25 26.14 9.47
N GLY A 348 -5.13 27.35 10.00
CA GLY A 348 -6.26 28.19 10.44
C GLY A 348 -6.84 27.82 11.81
N SER A 349 -7.29 26.58 12.01
CA SER A 349 -8.02 26.12 13.20
C SER A 349 -7.29 25.02 13.99
N MET A 350 -5.97 25.18 14.20
CA MET A 350 -5.23 24.28 15.08
C MET A 350 -5.60 24.54 16.55
N GLU A 351 -6.03 23.49 17.25
CA GLU A 351 -6.45 23.56 18.64
C GLU A 351 -5.32 23.03 19.55
N THR A 352 -4.94 23.80 20.56
CA THR A 352 -4.03 23.37 21.63
C THR A 352 -4.80 23.29 22.93
N PHE A 353 -4.75 22.13 23.58
CA PHE A 353 -5.36 21.88 24.88
C PHE A 353 -4.26 21.75 25.92
N PHE A 354 -4.32 22.52 26.99
CA PHE A 354 -3.30 22.50 28.04
C PHE A 354 -3.71 21.57 29.17
N LYS A 355 -2.72 20.91 29.77
CA LYS A 355 -2.93 20.14 31.00
C LYS A 355 -3.57 21.03 32.08
N GLY A 356 -4.61 20.53 32.72
CA GLY A 356 -5.38 21.25 33.73
C GLY A 356 -6.55 22.09 33.19
N ASP A 357 -6.59 22.39 31.89
CA ASP A 357 -7.73 23.11 31.29
C ASP A 357 -9.03 22.32 31.45
N PRO A 358 -10.16 22.97 31.77
CA PRO A 358 -11.47 22.30 31.83
C PRO A 358 -11.89 21.82 30.44
N THR A 359 -12.24 20.54 30.33
CA THR A 359 -12.84 19.94 29.13
C THR A 359 -14.31 20.40 28.98
N LYS A 360 -14.96 20.03 27.86
CA LYS A 360 -16.40 20.27 27.66
C LYS A 360 -17.30 19.67 28.75
N LYS A 361 -16.80 18.71 29.52
CA LYS A 361 -17.49 18.07 30.65
C LYS A 361 -17.08 18.65 32.01
N GLY A 362 -16.25 19.70 32.04
CA GLY A 362 -15.72 20.31 33.27
C GLY A 362 -14.56 19.56 33.92
N GLU A 363 -14.20 18.36 33.43
CA GLU A 363 -13.04 17.60 33.94
C GLU A 363 -11.73 18.24 33.47
N PRO A 364 -10.68 18.27 34.30
CA PRO A 364 -9.38 18.79 33.90
C PRO A 364 -8.72 17.92 32.84
N THR A 365 -8.15 18.55 31.82
CA THR A 365 -7.41 17.89 30.76
C THR A 365 -6.16 17.22 31.34
N LYS A 366 -6.00 15.91 31.13
CA LYS A 366 -4.94 15.12 31.79
C LYS A 366 -3.52 15.41 31.28
N GLN A 367 -3.39 15.85 30.02
CA GLN A 367 -2.12 16.11 29.37
C GLN A 367 -2.27 17.14 28.25
N THR A 368 -1.19 17.87 27.95
CA THR A 368 -1.16 18.81 26.82
C THR A 368 -1.21 18.04 25.49
N PHE A 369 -2.03 18.52 24.55
CA PHE A 369 -2.07 17.97 23.20
C PHE A 369 -2.49 19.00 22.15
N MET A 370 -2.02 18.80 20.92
CA MET A 370 -2.40 19.58 19.75
C MET A 370 -3.29 18.76 18.83
N ARG A 371 -4.25 19.41 18.19
CA ARG A 371 -5.17 18.78 17.25
C ARG A 371 -5.48 19.70 16.08
N PHE A 372 -5.54 19.12 14.89
CA PHE A 372 -6.06 19.79 13.70
C PHE A 372 -6.93 18.82 12.91
N ASN A 373 -8.02 19.31 12.32
CA ASN A 373 -8.86 18.53 11.41
C ASN A 373 -9.14 19.33 10.15
N PHE A 374 -9.06 18.66 9.02
CA PHE A 374 -9.39 19.18 7.71
C PHE A 374 -10.23 18.16 6.96
N ALA A 375 -11.21 18.65 6.21
CA ALA A 375 -11.91 17.86 5.24
C ALA A 375 -12.35 18.76 4.07
N ASN A 376 -12.24 18.24 2.86
CA ASN A 376 -12.66 18.92 1.66
C ASN A 376 -13.47 17.98 0.76
N VAL A 377 -14.29 18.57 -0.11
CA VAL A 377 -15.15 17.88 -1.07
C VAL A 377 -14.92 18.51 -2.42
N ASN A 378 -14.67 17.68 -3.43
CA ASN A 378 -14.49 18.09 -4.82
C ASN A 378 -15.80 18.69 -5.37
N GLN A 379 -15.70 19.78 -6.11
CA GLN A 379 -16.85 20.58 -6.53
C GLN A 379 -17.44 20.16 -7.88
N GLY A 380 -16.78 19.26 -8.60
CA GLY A 380 -17.25 18.75 -9.88
C GLY A 380 -16.48 17.51 -10.36
N ILE A 381 -16.82 17.06 -11.56
CA ILE A 381 -16.25 15.88 -12.24
C ILE A 381 -15.14 16.25 -13.23
N ASP A 382 -14.90 17.56 -13.41
CA ASP A 382 -13.94 18.07 -14.37
C ASP A 382 -12.53 18.13 -13.78
N LYS A 383 -11.51 18.06 -14.64
CA LYS A 383 -10.10 18.09 -14.20
C LYS A 383 -9.76 19.35 -13.41
N GLN A 384 -10.36 20.50 -13.76
CA GLN A 384 -10.10 21.78 -13.10
C GLN A 384 -10.63 21.81 -11.65
N ASP A 385 -11.76 21.14 -11.39
CA ASP A 385 -12.31 21.02 -10.04
C ASP A 385 -11.43 20.12 -9.17
N GLU A 386 -10.99 18.96 -9.70
CA GLU A 386 -10.05 18.08 -9.01
C GLU A 386 -8.68 18.76 -8.81
N GLU A 387 -8.19 19.54 -9.79
CA GLU A 387 -6.95 20.30 -9.65
C GLU A 387 -7.02 21.26 -8.45
N SER A 388 -8.09 22.06 -8.37
CA SER A 388 -8.30 23.00 -7.26
C SER A 388 -8.40 22.27 -5.91
N PHE A 389 -9.07 21.12 -5.90
CA PHE A 389 -9.17 20.25 -4.75
C PHE A 389 -7.80 19.70 -4.31
N VAL A 390 -6.98 19.22 -5.25
CA VAL A 390 -5.65 18.67 -5.01
C VAL A 390 -4.70 19.74 -4.47
N LYS A 391 -4.68 20.93 -5.07
CA LYS A 391 -3.85 22.04 -4.57
C LYS A 391 -4.15 22.35 -3.11
N SER A 392 -5.45 22.47 -2.77
CA SER A 392 -5.88 22.69 -1.40
C SER A 392 -5.47 21.56 -0.45
N PHE A 393 -5.54 20.30 -0.90
CA PHE A 393 -5.11 19.16 -0.10
C PHE A 393 -3.59 19.15 0.12
N VAL A 394 -2.78 19.31 -0.93
CA VAL A 394 -1.31 19.38 -0.87
C VAL A 394 -0.85 20.50 0.05
N ASP A 395 -1.48 21.68 -0.02
CA ASP A 395 -1.20 22.80 0.88
C ASP A 395 -1.36 22.42 2.37
N LYS A 396 -2.44 21.69 2.71
CA LYS A 396 -2.67 21.26 4.10
C LYS A 396 -1.71 20.17 4.54
N VAL A 397 -1.42 19.21 3.66
CA VAL A 397 -0.46 18.14 3.96
C VAL A 397 0.93 18.74 4.19
N HIS A 398 1.40 19.62 3.31
CA HIS A 398 2.68 20.30 3.44
C HIS A 398 2.78 21.09 4.76
N ALA A 399 1.76 21.88 5.11
CA ALA A 399 1.76 22.60 6.38
C ALA A 399 1.85 21.66 7.60
N ILE A 400 1.14 20.52 7.58
CA ILE A 400 1.25 19.50 8.64
C ILE A 400 2.67 18.90 8.67
N MET A 401 3.28 18.62 7.50
CA MET A 401 4.63 18.07 7.40
C MET A 401 5.68 19.00 8.01
N VAL A 402 5.60 20.30 7.71
CA VAL A 402 6.46 21.33 8.30
C VAL A 402 6.34 21.30 9.82
N LEU A 403 5.12 21.27 10.36
CA LEU A 403 4.89 21.18 11.81
C LEU A 403 5.51 19.92 12.41
N CYS A 404 5.28 18.76 11.79
CA CYS A 404 5.85 17.49 12.25
C CYS A 404 7.38 17.56 12.28
N ASN A 405 8.03 17.97 11.18
CA ASN A 405 9.49 18.04 11.09
C ASN A 405 10.11 18.96 12.17
N ILE A 406 9.47 20.09 12.43
CA ILE A 406 9.92 21.05 13.46
C ILE A 406 9.76 20.44 14.86
N LEU A 407 8.62 19.81 15.15
CA LEU A 407 8.40 19.14 16.44
C LEU A 407 9.36 17.97 16.66
N GLU A 408 9.60 17.14 15.63
CA GLU A 408 10.58 16.04 15.69
C GLU A 408 11.99 16.57 15.97
N ARG A 409 12.41 17.64 15.28
CA ARG A 409 13.73 18.25 15.44
C ARG A 409 13.96 18.82 16.84
N TYR A 410 13.05 19.66 17.32
CA TYR A 410 13.29 20.45 18.52
C TYR A 410 12.92 19.74 19.81
N LEU A 411 11.97 18.82 19.79
CA LEU A 411 11.58 18.06 20.98
C LEU A 411 12.51 16.88 21.26
N ALA A 412 13.62 16.78 20.53
CA ALA A 412 14.61 15.74 20.72
C ALA A 412 15.28 15.82 22.11
N CYS A 413 15.65 14.66 22.63
CA CYS A 413 16.21 14.47 23.97
C CYS A 413 17.47 13.59 23.89
N GLU A 414 18.45 13.83 24.75
CA GLU A 414 19.58 12.90 24.92
C GLU A 414 19.10 11.62 25.62
N ASP A 415 19.63 10.49 25.16
CA ASP A 415 19.50 9.20 25.79
C ASP A 415 20.32 9.16 27.09
N LYS A 416 20.11 8.11 27.89
CA LYS A 416 21.01 7.73 28.99
C LYS A 416 22.45 7.48 28.52
N ILE A 417 22.65 7.26 27.23
CA ILE A 417 23.97 7.15 26.58
C ILE A 417 24.35 8.53 26.05
N PRO A 418 25.42 9.17 26.55
CA PRO A 418 25.86 10.49 26.09
C PRO A 418 26.08 10.52 24.57
N GLY A 419 25.58 11.57 23.92
CA GLY A 419 25.71 11.77 22.46
C GLY A 419 24.66 11.07 21.60
N LYS A 420 23.80 10.22 22.17
CA LYS A 420 22.67 9.64 21.43
C LYS A 420 21.42 10.47 21.65
N VAL A 421 20.77 10.91 20.59
CA VAL A 421 19.57 11.74 20.64
C VAL A 421 18.37 10.96 20.10
N TYR A 422 17.22 11.05 20.78
CA TYR A 422 15.94 10.56 20.28
C TYR A 422 14.95 11.70 20.11
N ALA A 423 14.18 11.64 19.04
CA ALA A 423 13.08 12.55 18.75
C ALA A 423 11.74 11.83 18.93
N PRO A 424 10.63 12.56 19.21
CA PRO A 424 9.31 11.99 18.98
C PRO A 424 9.19 11.58 17.51
N ASN A 425 8.43 10.51 17.23
CA ASN A 425 8.21 10.04 15.87
C ASN A 425 6.81 10.38 15.35
N THR A 426 6.74 10.76 14.08
CA THR A 426 5.50 10.91 13.35
C THR A 426 5.08 9.59 12.71
N GLY A 427 3.80 9.25 12.86
CA GLY A 427 3.14 8.17 12.14
C GLY A 427 1.95 8.70 11.34
N ILE A 428 1.76 8.16 10.15
CA ILE A 428 0.72 8.48 9.19
C ILE A 428 -0.13 7.22 9.02
N PHE A 429 -1.42 7.35 9.28
CA PHE A 429 -2.34 6.26 9.39
C PHE A 429 -3.47 6.41 8.39
N TYR A 430 -3.85 5.30 7.79
CA TYR A 430 -5.01 5.19 6.92
C TYR A 430 -5.71 3.88 7.21
N TRP A 431 -6.98 3.77 6.79
CA TRP A 431 -7.72 2.54 7.07
C TRP A 431 -7.26 1.40 6.17
N ALA A 432 -7.17 1.63 4.85
CA ALA A 432 -6.93 0.57 3.86
C ALA A 432 -6.01 1.05 2.74
N GLU A 433 -5.17 0.15 2.21
CA GLU A 433 -4.20 0.41 1.15
C GLU A 433 -4.77 1.12 -0.08
N GLU A 434 -6.00 0.86 -0.47
CA GLU A 434 -6.62 1.55 -1.61
C GLU A 434 -6.77 3.06 -1.35
N GLN A 435 -6.85 3.52 -0.10
CA GLN A 435 -6.84 4.97 0.19
C GLN A 435 -5.50 5.61 -0.20
N ARG A 436 -4.39 4.89 0.01
CA ARG A 436 -3.04 5.33 -0.39
C ARG A 436 -2.91 5.29 -1.91
N LEU A 437 -3.39 4.23 -2.56
CA LEU A 437 -3.41 4.14 -4.02
C LEU A 437 -4.26 5.24 -4.66
N HIS A 438 -5.47 5.50 -4.17
CA HIS A 438 -6.30 6.59 -4.68
C HIS A 438 -5.68 7.98 -4.48
N LEU A 439 -4.91 8.18 -3.39
CA LEU A 439 -4.11 9.39 -3.21
C LEU A 439 -3.02 9.50 -4.28
N GLN A 440 -2.25 8.43 -4.51
CA GLN A 440 -1.20 8.41 -5.54
C GLN A 440 -1.78 8.67 -6.93
N ASP A 441 -2.81 7.93 -7.32
CA ASP A 441 -3.54 8.10 -8.57
C ASP A 441 -4.00 9.56 -8.77
N MET A 442 -4.53 10.20 -7.72
CA MET A 442 -4.95 11.60 -7.77
C MET A 442 -3.77 12.55 -7.96
N LEU A 443 -2.67 12.36 -7.23
CA LEU A 443 -1.47 13.20 -7.35
C LEU A 443 -0.84 13.05 -8.74
N GLU A 444 -0.73 11.82 -9.25
CA GLU A 444 -0.18 11.50 -10.58
C GLU A 444 -0.94 12.19 -11.72
N ARG A 445 -2.28 12.16 -11.68
CA ARG A 445 -3.13 12.86 -12.66
C ARG A 445 -2.88 14.37 -12.71
N HIS A 446 -2.46 14.96 -11.59
CA HIS A 446 -2.30 16.41 -11.43
C HIS A 446 -0.84 16.86 -11.29
N VAL A 447 0.14 16.00 -11.61
CA VAL A 447 1.57 16.36 -11.56
C VAL A 447 1.88 17.61 -12.38
N LYS A 448 1.40 17.68 -13.63
CA LYS A 448 1.69 18.81 -14.53
C LYS A 448 1.20 20.16 -13.96
N PRO A 449 -0.08 20.32 -13.57
CA PRO A 449 -0.53 21.58 -12.97
C PRO A 449 0.14 21.89 -11.62
N LEU A 450 0.50 20.87 -10.81
CA LEU A 450 1.20 21.08 -9.54
C LEU A 450 2.65 21.55 -9.71
N VAL A 451 3.39 21.00 -10.68
CA VAL A 451 4.79 21.35 -10.95
C VAL A 451 4.93 22.68 -11.69
N ASN A 452 3.95 23.03 -12.53
CA ASN A 452 3.94 24.29 -13.28
C ASN A 452 3.46 25.49 -12.45
N ASP A 453 2.82 25.25 -11.30
CA ASP A 453 2.42 26.29 -10.36
C ASP A 453 3.57 26.58 -9.38
N PRO A 454 4.23 27.76 -9.45
CA PRO A 454 5.38 28.06 -8.61
C PRO A 454 5.10 27.98 -7.11
N ALA A 455 3.85 28.23 -6.67
CA ALA A 455 3.47 28.16 -5.27
C ALA A 455 3.28 26.72 -4.76
N MET A 456 3.03 25.77 -5.68
CA MET A 456 2.77 24.37 -5.36
C MET A 456 3.95 23.45 -5.61
N LYS A 457 4.85 23.81 -6.55
CA LYS A 457 5.96 22.96 -6.98
C LYS A 457 6.80 22.41 -5.82
N ASP A 458 7.24 23.30 -4.93
CA ASP A 458 8.11 22.91 -3.81
C ASP A 458 7.33 22.10 -2.77
N LYS A 459 6.11 22.55 -2.43
CA LYS A 459 5.21 21.84 -1.51
C LYS A 459 4.89 20.43 -1.99
N PHE A 460 4.59 20.28 -3.29
CA PHE A 460 4.28 19.02 -3.91
C PHE A 460 5.50 18.09 -3.92
N SER A 461 6.68 18.62 -4.25
CA SER A 461 7.93 17.87 -4.20
C SER A 461 8.18 17.31 -2.79
N GLU A 462 8.00 18.13 -1.76
CA GLU A 462 8.11 17.66 -0.37
C GLU A 462 7.05 16.62 -0.02
N VAL A 463 5.78 16.84 -0.37
CA VAL A 463 4.69 15.87 -0.11
C VAL A 463 4.97 14.52 -0.79
N ILE A 464 5.44 14.51 -2.03
CA ILE A 464 5.85 13.29 -2.74
C ILE A 464 6.87 12.50 -1.91
N THR A 465 7.90 13.16 -1.34
CA THR A 465 8.91 12.44 -0.54
C THR A 465 8.31 11.64 0.64
N TRP A 466 7.17 12.08 1.19
CA TRP A 466 6.48 11.38 2.28
C TRP A 466 5.58 10.22 1.81
N PHE A 467 5.02 10.28 0.59
CA PHE A 467 4.02 9.30 0.10
C PHE A 467 4.54 8.33 -0.98
N THR A 468 5.67 8.63 -1.62
CA THR A 468 6.37 7.74 -2.58
C THR A 468 7.83 7.54 -2.14
N PRO A 469 8.09 6.72 -1.12
CA PRO A 469 9.46 6.34 -0.77
C PRO A 469 10.03 5.32 -1.79
N SER A 470 10.56 5.79 -2.93
CA SER A 470 11.45 5.04 -3.86
C SER A 470 12.06 6.09 -4.80
N ASP A 471 13.38 6.35 -4.89
CA ASP A 471 14.44 5.45 -5.38
C ASP A 471 15.81 5.65 -4.70
N SER A 472 15.88 6.40 -3.61
CA SER A 472 17.06 6.40 -2.76
C SER A 472 16.64 6.46 -1.29
N GLU A 473 16.77 5.33 -0.59
CA GLU A 473 16.74 5.26 0.88
C GLU A 473 17.77 6.20 1.53
N VAL A 474 18.65 6.79 0.71
CA VAL A 474 19.72 7.73 1.03
C VAL A 474 19.26 9.10 1.50
N ASN A 475 18.19 9.68 0.94
CA ASN A 475 17.81 11.05 1.33
C ASN A 475 16.96 11.11 2.61
N HIS A 476 16.04 10.16 2.82
CA HIS A 476 15.11 10.21 3.96
C HIS A 476 14.76 8.82 4.55
N PRO A 477 15.72 8.07 5.12
CA PRO A 477 15.52 6.72 5.65
C PRO A 477 14.55 6.63 6.85
N TYR A 478 14.12 7.76 7.42
CA TYR A 478 13.14 7.79 8.50
C TYR A 478 11.69 7.97 8.02
N GLN A 479 11.45 8.21 6.73
CA GLN A 479 10.12 8.49 6.18
C GLN A 479 9.35 7.22 5.74
N HIS A 480 10.02 6.17 5.24
CA HIS A 480 9.37 4.91 4.84
C HIS A 480 8.72 4.16 6.02
N ARG A 481 9.18 4.39 7.26
CA ARG A 481 8.61 3.79 8.48
C ARG A 481 7.44 4.55 9.06
N LYS A 482 6.90 5.56 8.35
CA LYS A 482 5.83 6.44 8.88
C LYS A 482 4.44 6.08 8.37
N LEU A 483 4.26 5.30 7.30
CA LEU A 483 2.93 4.96 6.77
C LEU A 483 2.42 3.63 7.34
N TYR A 484 1.17 3.63 7.81
CA TYR A 484 0.60 2.54 8.59
C TYR A 484 -0.83 2.21 8.16
N ASP A 485 -1.02 0.98 7.67
CA ASP A 485 -2.33 0.42 7.32
C ASP A 485 -3.00 -0.22 8.56
N ILE A 486 -4.08 0.41 9.03
CA ILE A 486 -4.84 -0.05 10.21
C ILE A 486 -5.68 -1.30 9.89
N GLN A 487 -6.19 -1.47 8.67
CA GLN A 487 -6.94 -2.65 8.29
C GLN A 487 -6.00 -3.86 8.24
N ALA A 488 -4.82 -3.74 7.63
CA ALA A 488 -3.81 -4.80 7.62
C ALA A 488 -3.41 -5.21 9.05
N PHE A 489 -3.31 -4.23 9.95
CA PHE A 489 -3.11 -4.48 11.38
C PHE A 489 -4.24 -5.32 11.97
N VAL A 490 -5.48 -4.86 11.82
CA VAL A 490 -6.66 -5.56 12.32
C VAL A 490 -6.75 -6.96 11.76
N GLU A 491 -6.57 -7.13 10.45
CA GLU A 491 -6.67 -8.43 9.79
C GLU A 491 -5.67 -9.47 10.31
N THR A 492 -4.50 -9.02 10.77
CA THR A 492 -3.40 -9.91 11.17
C THR A 492 -3.33 -10.17 12.67
N VAL A 493 -3.80 -9.23 13.50
CA VAL A 493 -3.58 -9.27 14.96
C VAL A 493 -4.86 -9.34 15.78
N VAL A 494 -6.03 -8.97 15.23
CA VAL A 494 -7.30 -8.96 15.97
C VAL A 494 -8.44 -9.58 15.16
N GLY A 495 -9.05 -10.64 15.69
CA GLY A 495 -10.25 -11.22 15.12
C GLY A 495 -11.49 -10.44 15.55
N PHE A 496 -12.33 -10.05 14.59
CA PHE A 496 -13.65 -9.45 14.84
C PHE A 496 -14.79 -10.38 14.41
N PRO A 497 -15.95 -10.33 15.11
CA PRO A 497 -17.15 -11.11 14.79
C PRO A 497 -17.93 -10.48 13.64
N HIS A 498 -17.26 -10.33 12.50
CA HIS A 498 -17.81 -9.75 11.29
C HIS A 498 -17.52 -10.70 10.13
N ILE A 499 -18.55 -10.99 9.34
CA ILE A 499 -18.42 -11.78 8.12
C ILE A 499 -17.96 -10.91 6.96
N ILE A 500 -17.27 -11.54 6.01
CA ILE A 500 -16.85 -10.99 4.71
C ILE A 500 -15.77 -9.91 4.81
N ASN A 501 -16.03 -8.81 5.52
CA ASN A 501 -15.14 -7.66 5.65
C ASN A 501 -15.09 -7.11 7.08
N TYR A 502 -13.96 -6.49 7.40
CA TYR A 502 -13.77 -5.65 8.57
C TYR A 502 -13.89 -4.19 8.16
N SER A 503 -15.03 -3.60 8.50
CA SER A 503 -15.25 -2.18 8.28
C SER A 503 -14.98 -1.34 9.50
N TRP A 504 -14.30 -0.21 9.31
CA TRP A 504 -13.94 0.72 10.38
C TRP A 504 -15.15 1.14 11.22
N HIS A 505 -16.31 1.34 10.59
CA HIS A 505 -17.52 1.77 11.30
C HIS A 505 -18.19 0.63 12.08
N ARG A 506 -18.14 -0.63 11.61
CA ARG A 506 -18.65 -1.77 12.40
C ARG A 506 -17.76 -2.07 13.58
N ILE A 507 -16.45 -1.98 13.39
CA ILE A 507 -15.47 -2.09 14.47
C ILE A 507 -15.63 -0.93 15.44
N GLY A 508 -15.70 0.31 14.96
CA GLY A 508 -15.94 1.50 15.78
C GLY A 508 -17.26 1.42 16.56
N LYS A 509 -18.32 0.90 15.94
CA LYS A 509 -19.58 0.63 16.61
C LYS A 509 -19.40 -0.31 17.81
N LYS A 510 -18.69 -1.43 17.61
CA LYS A 510 -18.49 -2.46 18.63
C LYS A 510 -17.51 -2.03 19.74
N ILE A 511 -16.39 -1.42 19.38
CA ILE A 511 -15.31 -1.05 20.31
C ILE A 511 -15.62 0.27 21.03
N LEU A 512 -16.08 1.28 20.28
CA LEU A 512 -16.21 2.66 20.77
C LEU A 512 -17.65 2.99 21.19
N GLY A 513 -18.60 2.03 21.07
CA GLY A 513 -20.01 2.22 21.45
C GLY A 513 -20.77 3.21 20.57
N MET A 514 -20.36 3.39 19.32
CA MET A 514 -20.86 4.42 18.40
C MET A 514 -22.15 4.01 17.66
N ASP A 515 -23.06 3.29 18.32
CA ASP A 515 -24.21 2.62 17.69
C ASP A 515 -25.16 3.54 16.90
N LYS A 516 -25.21 4.82 17.24
CA LYS A 516 -26.13 5.82 16.67
C LYS A 516 -25.49 6.77 15.65
N ASP A 517 -24.18 6.67 15.44
CA ASP A 517 -23.44 7.71 14.71
C ASP A 517 -23.29 7.44 13.20
N PHE A 518 -23.58 6.23 12.74
CA PHE A 518 -23.36 5.83 11.35
C PHE A 518 -24.64 5.92 10.50
N ASN A 519 -24.67 6.90 9.60
CA ASN A 519 -25.75 7.08 8.65
C ASN A 519 -25.57 6.18 7.42
N ARG A 520 -26.53 5.26 7.18
CA ARG A 520 -26.54 4.32 6.05
C ARG A 520 -26.58 4.98 4.67
N TYR A 521 -26.99 6.25 4.61
CA TYR A 521 -26.92 7.05 3.39
C TYR A 521 -25.48 7.32 2.93
N PHE A 522 -24.51 7.30 3.86
CA PHE A 522 -23.09 7.50 3.56
C PHE A 522 -22.27 6.22 3.70
N TRP A 523 -22.63 5.33 4.63
CA TRP A 523 -21.81 4.19 5.03
C TRP A 523 -22.58 2.87 4.97
N LEU A 524 -22.24 2.02 4.01
CA LEU A 524 -22.80 0.67 3.92
C LEU A 524 -22.10 -0.28 4.93
N PRO A 525 -22.84 -1.19 5.59
CA PRO A 525 -22.30 -2.03 6.68
C PRO A 525 -21.05 -2.85 6.34
N HIS A 526 -20.92 -3.33 5.12
CA HIS A 526 -19.81 -4.20 4.71
C HIS A 526 -18.78 -3.47 3.84
N PHE A 527 -18.78 -2.14 3.85
CA PHE A 527 -17.96 -1.33 2.95
C PHE A 527 -17.16 -0.25 3.70
N ASN A 528 -15.94 0.01 3.22
CA ASN A 528 -14.98 0.89 3.89
C ASN A 528 -15.00 2.34 3.40
N TYR A 529 -15.58 2.59 2.24
CA TYR A 529 -15.60 3.89 1.59
C TYR A 529 -16.98 4.52 1.67
N MET A 530 -17.03 5.82 1.50
CA MET A 530 -18.28 6.55 1.44
C MET A 530 -18.98 6.21 0.14
N ASP A 531 -20.30 6.03 0.20
CA ASP A 531 -21.10 5.98 -1.02
C ASP A 531 -20.90 7.30 -1.79
N PHE A 532 -20.65 7.23 -3.09
CA PHE A 532 -20.45 8.42 -3.92
C PHE A 532 -21.79 9.09 -4.29
N HIS A 533 -22.93 8.41 -4.13
CA HIS A 533 -24.25 8.96 -4.41
C HIS A 533 -24.54 10.29 -3.66
N PRO A 534 -24.24 10.44 -2.35
CA PRO A 534 -24.26 11.73 -1.66
C PRO A 534 -23.55 12.88 -2.35
N TRP A 535 -22.40 12.61 -2.97
CA TRP A 535 -21.63 13.60 -3.70
C TRP A 535 -22.27 13.92 -5.06
N HIS A 536 -22.73 12.91 -5.79
CA HIS A 536 -23.50 13.12 -7.03
C HIS A 536 -24.79 13.92 -6.79
N ASP A 537 -25.48 13.67 -5.67
CA ASP A 537 -26.63 14.49 -5.27
C ASP A 537 -26.23 15.94 -5.04
N TYR A 538 -25.09 16.20 -4.39
CA TYR A 538 -24.53 17.54 -4.22
C TYR A 538 -24.20 18.23 -5.57
N LEU A 539 -23.68 17.48 -6.55
CA LEU A 539 -23.36 18.00 -7.87
C LEU A 539 -24.61 18.30 -8.71
N ASN A 540 -25.66 17.48 -8.59
CA ASN A 540 -26.89 17.60 -9.36
C ASN A 540 -27.87 18.66 -8.82
N MET A 541 -27.57 19.31 -7.68
CA MET A 541 -28.40 20.40 -7.16
C MET A 541 -28.39 21.59 -8.10
N LYS A 542 -29.56 22.22 -8.28
CA LYS A 542 -29.71 23.39 -9.15
C LYS A 542 -28.84 24.53 -8.64
N LYS A 543 -28.20 25.28 -9.56
CA LYS A 543 -27.36 26.45 -9.24
C LYS A 543 -28.08 27.50 -8.36
N GLY A 544 -29.41 27.55 -8.34
CA GLY A 544 -30.22 28.43 -7.49
C GLY A 544 -30.47 27.96 -6.04
N ASP A 545 -30.18 26.70 -5.71
CA ASP A 545 -30.38 26.11 -4.36
C ASP A 545 -29.09 26.20 -3.51
N VAL A 546 -28.52 27.41 -3.40
CA VAL A 546 -27.19 27.63 -2.78
C VAL A 546 -27.10 27.09 -1.35
N GLU A 547 -28.10 27.37 -0.50
CA GLU A 547 -28.09 26.91 0.90
C GLU A 547 -28.19 25.39 1.01
N LYS A 548 -29.08 24.74 0.26
CA LYS A 548 -29.19 23.26 0.26
C LYS A 548 -27.92 22.60 -0.24
N ARG A 549 -27.27 23.19 -1.26
CA ARG A 549 -25.99 22.70 -1.79
C ARG A 549 -24.89 22.83 -0.75
N LYS A 550 -24.86 23.94 -0.01
CA LYS A 550 -23.93 24.16 1.12
C LYS A 550 -24.19 23.16 2.25
N GLU A 551 -25.43 22.98 2.68
CA GLU A 551 -25.83 22.00 3.69
C GLU A 551 -25.40 20.57 3.30
N LYS A 552 -25.61 20.19 2.03
CA LYS A 552 -25.20 18.88 1.53
C LYS A 552 -23.68 18.71 1.56
N ARG A 553 -22.93 19.72 1.10
CA ARG A 553 -21.46 19.71 1.18
C ARG A 553 -21.00 19.59 2.64
N GLU A 554 -21.58 20.36 3.54
CA GLU A 554 -21.27 20.30 4.98
C GLU A 554 -21.60 18.94 5.58
N SER A 555 -22.67 18.27 5.12
CA SER A 555 -23.01 16.92 5.56
C SER A 555 -21.93 15.91 5.16
N ILE A 556 -21.42 15.98 3.92
CA ILE A 556 -20.31 15.13 3.45
C ILE A 556 -19.05 15.42 4.29
N VAL A 557 -18.69 16.70 4.46
CA VAL A 557 -17.55 17.13 5.29
C VAL A 557 -17.65 16.57 6.71
N LYS A 558 -18.82 16.68 7.36
CA LYS A 558 -19.05 16.14 8.72
C LYS A 558 -18.83 14.63 8.77
N GLN A 559 -19.23 13.90 7.73
CA GLN A 559 -19.04 12.45 7.66
C GLN A 559 -17.56 12.07 7.43
N ILE A 560 -16.82 12.81 6.60
CA ILE A 560 -15.38 12.62 6.44
C ILE A 560 -14.65 12.86 7.77
N LEU A 561 -14.97 13.96 8.46
CA LEU A 561 -14.41 14.28 9.78
C LEU A 561 -14.76 13.20 10.82
N HIS A 562 -15.97 12.65 10.75
CA HIS A 562 -16.40 11.54 11.59
C HIS A 562 -15.52 10.29 11.34
N LYS A 563 -15.36 9.88 10.07
CA LYS A 563 -14.52 8.73 9.69
C LYS A 563 -13.08 8.87 10.17
N ILE A 564 -12.40 9.99 9.87
CA ILE A 564 -10.99 10.17 10.29
C ILE A 564 -10.83 10.20 11.81
N ARG A 565 -11.81 10.74 12.55
CA ARG A 565 -11.80 10.72 14.01
C ARG A 565 -11.95 9.29 14.53
N THR A 566 -12.90 8.53 14.00
CA THR A 566 -13.12 7.13 14.40
C THR A 566 -11.89 6.28 14.09
N ILE A 567 -11.27 6.45 12.92
CA ILE A 567 -10.02 5.73 12.57
C ILE A 567 -8.89 6.09 13.55
N ASP A 568 -8.71 7.36 13.90
CA ASP A 568 -7.71 7.78 14.90
C ASP A 568 -8.01 7.22 16.30
N GLU A 569 -9.27 7.13 16.71
CA GLU A 569 -9.67 6.52 17.98
C GLU A 569 -9.43 5.00 17.99
N LEU A 570 -9.76 4.31 16.89
CA LEU A 570 -9.47 2.89 16.70
C LEU A 570 -7.97 2.61 16.74
N ARG A 571 -7.16 3.41 16.04
CA ARG A 571 -5.70 3.35 16.11
C ARG A 571 -5.22 3.39 17.56
N ARG A 572 -5.65 4.38 18.35
CA ARG A 572 -5.23 4.50 19.76
C ARG A 572 -5.64 3.29 20.58
N HIS A 573 -6.87 2.81 20.39
CA HIS A 573 -7.36 1.61 21.08
C HIS A 573 -6.45 0.41 20.77
N PHE A 574 -6.15 0.15 19.49
CA PHE A 574 -5.27 -0.93 19.08
C PHE A 574 -3.85 -0.80 19.59
N GLN A 575 -3.29 0.41 19.59
CA GLN A 575 -1.96 0.67 20.13
C GLN A 575 -1.86 0.37 21.63
N ILE A 576 -2.92 0.65 22.40
CA ILE A 576 -2.99 0.38 23.84
C ILE A 576 -3.19 -1.11 24.12
N ASP A 577 -4.20 -1.72 23.52
CA ASP A 577 -4.67 -3.06 23.89
C ASP A 577 -3.83 -4.16 23.25
N ALA A 578 -3.53 -4.06 21.96
CA ALA A 578 -2.74 -5.08 21.27
C ALA A 578 -1.27 -5.08 21.71
N GLY A 579 -0.76 -3.97 22.25
CA GLY A 579 0.60 -3.87 22.81
C GLY A 579 0.90 -4.85 23.97
N ARG A 580 -0.12 -5.51 24.52
CA ARG A 580 -0.01 -6.57 25.55
C ARG A 580 0.10 -7.99 24.96
N HIS A 581 -0.38 -8.19 23.74
CA HIS A 581 -0.46 -9.50 23.06
C HIS A 581 0.74 -9.77 22.15
N VAL A 582 1.44 -8.72 21.74
CA VAL A 582 2.67 -8.81 20.95
C VAL A 582 3.78 -9.47 21.78
N SER A 583 4.48 -10.43 21.17
CA SER A 583 5.60 -11.11 21.83
C SER A 583 6.65 -10.13 22.34
N ARG A 584 7.21 -10.36 23.53
CA ARG A 584 8.43 -9.63 23.94
C ARG A 584 9.60 -9.91 22.99
N HIS A 585 9.55 -11.01 22.24
CA HIS A 585 10.58 -11.48 21.32
C HIS A 585 10.44 -10.91 19.90
N SER A 586 9.32 -10.23 19.58
CA SER A 586 9.13 -9.48 18.34
C SER A 586 9.56 -8.02 18.44
N LYS A 587 10.07 -7.61 19.60
CA LYS A 587 10.91 -6.41 19.66
C LYS A 587 12.22 -6.71 18.94
N PRO A 588 12.78 -5.72 18.22
CA PRO A 588 14.20 -5.74 17.86
C PRO A 588 15.00 -6.21 19.07
N MET A 589 15.77 -7.28 18.88
CA MET A 589 16.51 -7.94 19.94
C MET A 589 17.91 -7.34 19.91
N PRO A 590 18.33 -6.60 20.95
CA PRO A 590 19.67 -6.01 20.99
C PRO A 590 20.71 -7.08 20.65
N ALA A 591 21.65 -6.77 19.76
CA ALA A 591 22.61 -7.75 19.23
C ALA A 591 23.30 -8.59 20.33
N ARG A 592 23.53 -7.98 21.51
CA ARG A 592 24.10 -8.62 22.70
C ARG A 592 23.24 -9.73 23.34
N ASP A 593 21.92 -9.68 23.19
CA ASP A 593 20.98 -10.61 23.83
C ASP A 593 20.66 -11.82 22.92
N TYR A 594 21.20 -11.83 21.70
CA TYR A 594 20.95 -12.86 20.67
C TYR A 594 21.33 -14.27 21.13
N GLY A 595 22.41 -14.41 21.90
CA GLY A 595 22.86 -15.71 22.43
C GLY A 595 22.04 -16.26 23.61
N SER A 596 21.15 -15.45 24.22
CA SER A 596 20.60 -15.72 25.55
C SER A 596 19.22 -16.39 25.58
N VAL A 597 18.50 -16.46 24.45
CA VAL A 597 17.13 -17.00 24.42
C VAL A 597 16.99 -18.07 23.34
N ARG A 598 17.00 -19.33 23.76
CA ARG A 598 16.62 -20.48 22.93
C ARG A 598 15.23 -20.97 23.37
N LEU A 599 14.38 -21.33 22.40
CA LEU A 599 13.23 -22.17 22.72
C LEU A 599 13.75 -23.50 23.27
N GLY A 600 13.15 -23.98 24.35
CA GLY A 600 13.55 -25.24 24.95
C GLY A 600 13.26 -26.43 24.03
N GLU A 601 13.86 -27.58 24.36
CA GLU A 601 13.78 -28.78 23.53
C GLU A 601 12.35 -29.34 23.41
N GLU A 602 11.45 -28.93 24.29
CA GLU A 602 10.03 -29.28 24.28
C GLU A 602 9.26 -28.74 23.06
N HIS A 603 9.83 -27.81 22.31
CA HIS A 603 9.25 -27.28 21.07
C HIS A 603 9.82 -28.04 19.86
N ASN A 604 8.98 -28.42 18.89
CA ASN A 604 9.43 -29.18 17.72
C ASN A 604 10.43 -28.38 16.85
N ALA A 605 11.23 -29.10 16.05
CA ALA A 605 12.30 -28.50 15.25
C ALA A 605 11.82 -27.39 14.29
N PHE A 606 10.62 -27.51 13.73
CA PHE A 606 10.03 -26.48 12.86
C PHE A 606 9.65 -25.21 13.63
N ALA A 607 9.09 -25.32 14.84
CA ALA A 607 8.79 -24.17 15.69
C ALA A 607 10.08 -23.44 16.12
N ARG A 608 11.16 -24.20 16.36
CA ARG A 608 12.49 -23.64 16.62
C ARG A 608 13.07 -22.93 15.39
N VAL A 609 12.93 -23.50 14.19
CA VAL A 609 13.34 -22.87 12.94
C VAL A 609 12.52 -21.61 12.63
N TRP A 610 11.21 -21.63 12.81
CA TRP A 610 10.36 -20.45 12.61
C TRP A 610 10.63 -19.35 13.64
N PHE A 611 10.91 -19.71 14.88
CA PHE A 611 11.37 -18.76 15.90
C PHE A 611 12.72 -18.15 15.51
N MET A 612 13.65 -18.95 14.99
CA MET A 612 14.93 -18.47 14.46
C MET A 612 14.74 -17.59 13.22
N TYR A 613 13.76 -17.88 12.36
CA TYR A 613 13.44 -17.07 11.17
C TYR A 613 12.79 -15.73 11.55
N ALA A 614 11.86 -15.73 12.51
CA ALA A 614 11.30 -14.49 13.07
C ALA A 614 12.37 -13.67 13.80
N LYS A 615 13.32 -14.33 14.47
CA LYS A 615 14.49 -13.69 15.07
C LYS A 615 15.44 -13.11 14.03
N LEU A 616 15.66 -13.83 12.93
CA LEU A 616 16.44 -13.36 11.80
C LEU A 616 15.76 -12.16 11.14
N SER A 617 14.45 -12.19 10.88
CA SER A 617 13.73 -11.05 10.32
C SER A 617 13.73 -9.83 11.26
N GLY A 618 13.57 -10.05 12.57
CA GLY A 618 13.69 -8.98 13.56
C GLY A 618 15.11 -8.41 13.67
N ALA A 619 16.13 -9.27 13.60
CA ALA A 619 17.54 -8.89 13.61
C ALA A 619 17.96 -8.23 12.29
N MET A 620 17.41 -8.64 11.15
CA MET A 620 17.61 -7.99 9.85
C MET A 620 16.98 -6.60 9.84
N ALA A 621 15.80 -6.41 10.41
CA ALA A 621 15.17 -5.10 10.51
C ALA A 621 15.92 -4.13 11.45
N GLU A 622 16.58 -4.65 12.49
CA GLU A 622 17.45 -3.90 13.41
C GLU A 622 18.83 -3.63 12.79
N TRP A 623 19.41 -4.64 12.15
CA TRP A 623 20.64 -4.54 11.36
C TRP A 623 20.46 -3.54 10.24
N GLU A 624 19.38 -3.57 9.46
CA GLU A 624 19.05 -2.54 8.47
C GLU A 624 18.96 -1.15 9.13
N ALA A 625 18.31 -1.04 10.29
CA ALA A 625 18.19 0.24 10.99
C ALA A 625 19.52 0.79 11.53
N GLU A 626 20.46 -0.08 11.93
CA GLU A 626 21.81 0.29 12.39
C GLU A 626 22.79 0.48 11.23
N TYR A 627 22.70 -0.37 10.20
CA TYR A 627 23.43 -0.30 8.94
C TYR A 627 23.15 1.02 8.23
N PHE A 628 21.89 1.43 8.06
CA PHE A 628 21.57 2.71 7.42
C PHE A 628 21.95 3.95 8.26
N ARG A 629 22.00 3.82 9.60
CA ARG A 629 22.49 4.91 10.48
C ARG A 629 23.99 5.15 10.38
N THR A 630 24.73 4.15 9.90
CA THR A 630 26.19 4.15 9.92
C THR A 630 26.79 4.28 8.52
N MET A 631 26.00 4.11 7.45
CA MET A 631 26.52 3.86 6.10
C MET A 631 26.22 4.94 5.05
N TYR A 632 25.85 6.19 5.40
CA TYR A 632 25.71 7.20 4.34
C TYR A 632 26.15 8.62 4.75
N PRO A 633 27.26 9.12 4.13
CA PRO A 633 27.27 9.49 2.72
C PRO A 633 28.29 8.77 1.79
N GLU A 634 28.32 7.43 1.73
CA GLU A 634 29.21 6.71 0.79
C GLU A 634 28.43 5.76 -0.14
N TYR A 635 27.94 6.28 -1.26
CA TYR A 635 27.37 5.47 -2.36
C TYR A 635 28.60 4.91 -3.01
N SER A 636 28.87 3.63 -2.77
CA SER A 636 29.36 2.69 -3.79
C SER A 636 29.56 1.29 -3.21
N ILE A 637 28.52 0.60 -2.75
CA ILE A 637 28.62 -0.85 -2.47
C ILE A 637 27.43 -1.60 -3.09
N GLY A 638 27.27 -1.44 -4.40
CA GLY A 638 26.42 -2.31 -5.23
C GLY A 638 27.18 -3.51 -5.83
N LYS A 639 28.31 -3.96 -5.26
CA LYS A 639 29.25 -4.86 -5.97
C LYS A 639 29.87 -6.03 -5.18
N LEU A 640 29.43 -6.34 -3.96
CA LEU A 640 30.09 -7.39 -3.15
C LEU A 640 29.22 -8.64 -2.97
N ALA A 641 29.05 -9.40 -4.05
CA ALA A 641 28.97 -10.85 -3.93
C ALA A 641 30.36 -11.39 -4.32
N ALA A 642 31.07 -11.92 -3.32
CA ALA A 642 32.48 -12.29 -3.38
C ALA A 642 32.73 -13.38 -4.43
N ALA A 643 33.85 -13.25 -5.13
CA ALA A 643 34.46 -14.35 -5.87
C ALA A 643 35.40 -15.11 -4.94
N GLU A 644 35.50 -16.42 -5.14
CA GLU A 644 36.37 -17.31 -4.39
C GLU A 644 37.81 -17.19 -4.92
N ILE A 645 38.76 -17.13 -3.98
CA ILE A 645 40.20 -17.06 -4.27
C ILE A 645 40.80 -18.44 -3.97
N GLU A 646 41.38 -19.05 -4.99
CA GLU A 646 42.12 -20.31 -4.90
C GLU A 646 43.61 -20.09 -5.18
N ASP A 647 44.47 -20.99 -4.69
CA ASP A 647 45.91 -21.01 -4.97
C ASP A 647 46.64 -19.68 -4.72
N LEU A 648 46.29 -18.96 -3.64
CA LEU A 648 46.96 -17.72 -3.25
C LEU A 648 48.44 -17.98 -2.97
N LYS A 649 49.31 -17.42 -3.81
CA LYS A 649 50.78 -17.47 -3.68
C LYS A 649 51.32 -16.10 -3.35
N ILE A 650 52.13 -16.04 -2.29
CA ILE A 650 52.78 -14.83 -1.80
C ILE A 650 54.21 -14.80 -2.32
N ILE A 651 54.62 -13.68 -2.92
CA ILE A 651 55.95 -13.54 -3.51
C ILE A 651 56.61 -12.32 -2.85
N LYS A 652 57.65 -12.59 -2.05
CA LYS A 652 58.45 -11.57 -1.38
C LYS A 652 59.55 -11.05 -2.32
N ASN A 653 59.62 -9.74 -2.47
CA ASN A 653 60.67 -9.07 -3.23
C ASN A 653 61.88 -8.72 -2.34
N PRO A 654 63.06 -8.45 -2.93
CA PRO A 654 64.26 -8.03 -2.19
C PRO A 654 64.12 -6.71 -1.43
N ASP A 655 63.17 -5.85 -1.83
CA ASP A 655 62.85 -4.56 -1.19
C ASP A 655 61.83 -4.70 -0.04
N GLU A 656 61.59 -5.92 0.42
CA GLU A 656 60.59 -6.28 1.44
C GLU A 656 59.13 -5.98 1.08
N SER A 657 58.84 -5.69 -0.20
CA SER A 657 57.47 -5.64 -0.72
C SER A 657 56.95 -7.04 -1.09
N PHE A 658 55.64 -7.17 -1.17
CA PHE A 658 54.94 -8.42 -1.49
C PHE A 658 54.01 -8.21 -2.67
N TRP A 659 53.84 -9.23 -3.49
CA TRP A 659 52.75 -9.29 -4.47
C TRP A 659 52.17 -10.69 -4.48
N TYR A 660 50.95 -10.79 -4.99
CA TYR A 660 50.12 -11.99 -4.87
C TYR A 660 49.72 -12.50 -6.24
N ASN A 661 49.74 -13.83 -6.40
CA ASN A 661 49.11 -14.53 -7.50
C ASN A 661 47.98 -15.39 -6.96
N PHE A 662 46.83 -15.37 -7.60
CA PHE A 662 45.73 -16.26 -7.24
C PHE A 662 44.80 -16.54 -8.42
N ILE A 663 43.93 -17.52 -8.23
CA ILE A 663 42.85 -17.86 -9.16
C ILE A 663 41.55 -17.32 -8.58
N LEU A 664 40.79 -16.59 -9.39
CA LEU A 664 39.49 -16.02 -9.05
C LEU A 664 38.37 -16.81 -9.73
N ARG A 665 37.46 -17.39 -8.94
CA ARG A 665 36.35 -18.25 -9.39
C ARG A 665 35.02 -17.86 -8.73
N GLY A 666 33.92 -18.38 -9.27
CA GLY A 666 32.59 -18.18 -8.66
C GLY A 666 32.10 -16.72 -8.68
N MET A 667 32.61 -15.89 -9.60
CA MET A 667 32.19 -14.49 -9.68
C MET A 667 30.69 -14.39 -9.94
N SER A 668 29.98 -13.66 -9.08
CA SER A 668 28.59 -13.31 -9.36
C SER A 668 28.50 -12.41 -10.60
N ALA A 669 27.35 -12.40 -11.27
CA ALA A 669 27.09 -11.50 -12.39
C ALA A 669 27.24 -9.99 -12.04
N ASN A 670 27.31 -9.66 -10.75
CA ASN A 670 27.43 -8.30 -10.24
C ASN A 670 28.86 -7.92 -9.83
N MET A 671 29.82 -8.86 -9.81
CA MET A 671 31.22 -8.57 -9.55
C MET A 671 31.95 -8.20 -10.85
N LYS A 672 32.54 -7.01 -10.89
CA LYS A 672 33.34 -6.51 -12.02
C LYS A 672 34.69 -6.08 -11.48
N VAL A 673 35.77 -6.76 -11.89
CA VAL A 673 37.16 -6.47 -11.53
C VAL A 673 37.97 -6.28 -12.81
N ALA A 674 38.79 -5.23 -12.84
CA ALA A 674 39.71 -4.92 -13.92
C ALA A 674 41.12 -4.62 -13.38
N GLU A 675 42.09 -4.52 -14.28
CA GLU A 675 43.44 -4.02 -13.95
C GLU A 675 43.34 -2.58 -13.40
N GLY A 676 44.09 -2.30 -12.34
CA GLY A 676 44.07 -1.05 -11.58
C GLY A 676 43.00 -1.00 -10.47
N ASP A 677 42.07 -1.95 -10.41
CA ASP A 677 41.07 -1.98 -9.33
C ASP A 677 41.71 -2.38 -8.00
N ARG A 678 41.31 -1.70 -6.92
CA ARG A 678 41.66 -2.07 -5.54
C ARG A 678 40.62 -3.01 -4.97
N VAL A 679 41.05 -4.20 -4.57
CA VAL A 679 40.19 -5.25 -4.02
C VAL A 679 40.68 -5.67 -2.63
N LEU A 680 39.78 -6.28 -1.86
CA LEU A 680 40.07 -6.78 -0.52
C LEU A 680 40.21 -8.31 -0.57
N LEU A 681 41.36 -8.84 -0.16
CA LEU A 681 41.57 -10.28 -0.03
C LEU A 681 41.35 -10.68 1.42
N ILE A 682 40.09 -10.83 1.83
CA ILE A 682 39.73 -11.09 3.24
C ILE A 682 39.50 -12.59 3.45
N PRO A 683 40.06 -13.18 4.51
CA PRO A 683 39.77 -14.56 4.89
C PRO A 683 38.29 -14.75 5.29
N GLU A 684 37.73 -15.92 4.99
CA GLU A 684 36.31 -16.21 5.23
C GLU A 684 35.92 -16.00 6.70
N GLU A 685 36.81 -16.30 7.65
CA GLU A 685 36.58 -16.16 9.08
C GLU A 685 36.49 -14.70 9.55
N LEU A 686 37.01 -13.76 8.75
CA LEU A 686 36.97 -12.33 9.00
C LEU A 686 35.91 -11.62 8.15
N ARG A 687 35.23 -12.33 7.25
CA ARG A 687 34.26 -11.81 6.27
C ARG A 687 33.09 -11.07 6.92
N ASP A 688 32.66 -11.52 8.10
CA ASP A 688 31.50 -10.98 8.83
C ASP A 688 31.89 -10.00 9.96
N LEU A 689 33.16 -9.61 10.06
CA LEU A 689 33.60 -8.60 11.03
C LEU A 689 33.18 -7.19 10.60
N LEU A 690 32.76 -6.38 11.57
CA LEU A 690 32.30 -5.00 11.39
C LEU A 690 33.32 -4.14 10.61
N ILE A 691 32.84 -3.37 9.63
CA ILE A 691 33.61 -2.52 8.70
C ILE A 691 34.50 -1.45 9.39
N GLY A 692 34.31 -1.18 10.68
CA GLY A 692 35.20 -0.33 11.49
C GLY A 692 36.51 -0.98 11.96
N GLN A 693 36.72 -2.28 11.69
CA GLN A 693 37.97 -3.00 12.02
C GLN A 693 38.79 -3.35 10.77
N TRP A 694 38.42 -2.85 9.60
CA TRP A 694 39.04 -3.25 8.34
C TRP A 694 40.36 -2.52 8.19
N ASN A 695 41.44 -3.29 8.33
CA ASN A 695 42.79 -2.78 8.28
C ASN A 695 43.11 -2.43 6.80
N PRO A 696 43.61 -1.22 6.47
CA PRO A 696 44.21 -0.90 5.17
C PRO A 696 45.17 -1.98 4.60
N PRO A 697 45.85 -2.79 5.44
CA PRO A 697 46.67 -3.92 5.01
C PRO A 697 46.01 -5.01 4.15
N TRP A 698 44.70 -5.25 4.23
CA TRP A 698 44.03 -6.31 3.43
C TRP A 698 43.70 -5.89 1.99
N VAL A 699 43.95 -4.62 1.63
CA VAL A 699 43.71 -4.08 0.30
C VAL A 699 44.90 -4.39 -0.61
N VAL A 700 44.61 -4.97 -1.79
CA VAL A 700 45.57 -5.14 -2.87
C VAL A 700 45.04 -4.47 -4.14
N GLU A 701 45.93 -4.06 -5.03
CA GLU A 701 45.57 -3.54 -6.35
C GLU A 701 45.84 -4.61 -7.41
N ILE A 702 44.92 -4.81 -8.34
CA ILE A 702 45.07 -5.79 -9.43
C ILE A 702 45.99 -5.20 -10.50
N GLU A 703 47.11 -5.86 -10.79
CA GLU A 703 48.05 -5.44 -11.85
C GLU A 703 47.74 -6.13 -13.18
N ASP A 704 47.35 -7.41 -13.15
CA ASP A 704 47.01 -8.20 -14.34
C ASP A 704 45.89 -9.20 -14.00
N ILE A 705 44.89 -9.31 -14.88
CA ILE A 705 43.79 -10.26 -14.74
C ILE A 705 43.44 -10.90 -16.09
N THR A 706 43.75 -12.18 -16.23
CA THR A 706 43.58 -12.91 -17.50
C THR A 706 42.67 -14.12 -17.30
N TRP A 707 41.66 -14.25 -18.17
CA TRP A 707 40.81 -15.44 -18.19
C TRP A 707 41.59 -16.66 -18.70
N ASP A 708 41.56 -17.76 -17.94
CA ASP A 708 42.15 -19.04 -18.33
C ASP A 708 41.05 -20.10 -18.40
N ALA A 709 40.66 -20.44 -19.62
CA ALA A 709 39.60 -21.40 -19.89
C ALA A 709 39.92 -22.83 -19.41
N SER A 710 41.21 -23.16 -19.15
CA SER A 710 41.61 -24.46 -18.62
C SER A 710 41.32 -24.63 -17.12
N ILE A 711 41.09 -23.52 -16.40
CA ILE A 711 40.84 -23.50 -14.96
C ILE A 711 39.54 -22.74 -14.60
N PRO A 712 38.47 -22.92 -15.39
CA PRO A 712 37.31 -22.02 -15.53
C PRO A 712 37.27 -20.80 -14.58
N GLY A 713 38.18 -19.85 -14.77
CA GLY A 713 38.40 -18.75 -13.83
C GLY A 713 39.44 -17.74 -14.34
N TYR A 714 39.68 -16.68 -13.56
CA TYR A 714 40.69 -15.68 -13.88
C TYR A 714 41.97 -15.95 -13.11
N ARG A 715 43.13 -15.86 -13.77
CA ARG A 715 44.42 -15.71 -13.08
C ARG A 715 44.64 -14.25 -12.79
N VAL A 716 44.94 -13.95 -11.54
CA VAL A 716 45.09 -12.58 -11.06
C VAL A 716 46.48 -12.40 -10.46
N ARG A 717 47.15 -11.33 -10.86
CA ARG A 717 48.38 -10.82 -10.26
C ARG A 717 48.11 -9.45 -9.65
N THR A 718 48.58 -9.22 -8.43
CA THR A 718 48.47 -7.91 -7.78
C THR A 718 49.72 -7.06 -7.99
N ALA A 719 49.57 -5.75 -7.87
CA ALA A 719 50.68 -4.84 -7.68
C ALA A 719 51.40 -5.11 -6.34
N LYS A 720 52.60 -4.54 -6.21
CA LYS A 720 53.40 -4.63 -4.98
C LYS A 720 52.73 -3.87 -3.83
N THR A 721 52.66 -4.50 -2.66
CA THR A 721 52.22 -3.89 -1.40
C THR A 721 53.28 -4.09 -0.30
N LYS A 722 53.25 -3.26 0.74
CA LYS A 722 54.14 -3.39 1.90
C LYS A 722 53.61 -4.34 2.96
N HIS A 723 52.38 -4.81 2.80
CA HIS A 723 51.68 -5.64 3.78
C HIS A 723 51.78 -7.11 3.40
N ASN A 724 52.24 -7.96 4.34
CA ASN A 724 52.23 -9.41 4.20
C ASN A 724 50.91 -9.98 4.72
N LEU A 725 50.02 -10.37 3.81
CA LEU A 725 48.69 -10.87 4.15
C LEU A 725 48.72 -12.16 5.00
N GLN A 726 49.78 -12.96 4.91
CA GLN A 726 49.92 -14.16 5.76
C GLN A 726 50.22 -13.81 7.21
N ASP A 727 51.09 -12.83 7.46
CA ASP A 727 51.40 -12.39 8.82
C ASP A 727 50.16 -11.72 9.46
N LEU A 728 49.40 -10.98 8.63
CA LEU A 728 48.10 -10.43 9.01
C LEU A 728 47.10 -11.53 9.37
N TYR A 729 46.98 -12.58 8.55
CA TYR A 729 46.12 -13.72 8.86
C TYR A 729 46.48 -14.34 10.22
N VAL A 730 47.76 -14.62 10.46
CA VAL A 730 48.21 -15.27 11.70
C VAL A 730 47.95 -14.40 12.93
N SER A 731 48.18 -13.08 12.82
CA SER A 731 47.98 -12.17 13.95
C SER A 731 46.51 -11.86 14.22
N GLU A 732 45.66 -11.78 13.20
CA GLU A 732 44.27 -11.32 13.35
C GLU A 732 43.25 -12.47 13.48
N VAL A 733 43.56 -13.66 12.94
CA VAL A 733 42.66 -14.82 12.92
C VAL A 733 43.05 -15.84 13.99
N THR A 734 44.29 -16.33 13.99
CA THR A 734 44.69 -17.45 14.89
C THR A 734 44.77 -17.08 16.37
N ASP A 735 45.12 -15.84 16.74
CA ASP A 735 45.21 -15.44 18.17
C ASP A 735 43.83 -15.25 18.84
N LYS A 736 42.77 -14.97 18.06
CA LYS A 736 41.41 -14.75 18.58
C LYS A 736 40.62 -16.04 18.84
N VAL A 737 41.02 -17.17 18.23
CA VAL A 737 40.34 -18.47 18.40
C VAL A 737 40.77 -19.19 19.70
N SER A 738 41.90 -18.84 20.30
CA SER A 738 42.40 -19.40 21.57
C SER A 738 41.89 -18.73 22.85
N GLY A 739 41.13 -17.62 22.76
CA GLY A 739 40.76 -16.77 23.91
C GLY A 739 39.43 -17.09 24.60
N ALA A 740 38.67 -18.11 24.18
CA ALA A 740 37.37 -18.41 24.77
C ALA A 740 37.47 -19.32 26.00
N ARG A 741 37.45 -18.74 27.22
CA ARG A 741 36.97 -19.40 28.45
C ARG A 741 36.07 -18.46 29.26
N TRP A 742 34.78 -18.81 29.21
CA TRP A 742 33.57 -18.33 29.91
C TRP A 742 33.14 -16.88 29.69
#